data_AF-A0A532EJL0-F1
#
_entry.id   AF-A0A532EJL0-F1
#
_cell.length_a   1.000
_cell.length_b   1.000
_cell.length_c   1.000
_cell.angle_alpha   90.00
_cell.angle_beta   90.00
_cell.angle_gamma   90.00
#
_symmetry.space_group_name_H-M   'P 1'
#
loop_
_entity.id
_entity.type
_entity.pdbx_description
1 polymer ?
#
loop_
_entity_poly.entity_id
_entity_poly.type
_entity_poly.pdbx_seq_one_letter_code
_entity_poly.pdbx_strand_id
1 'polypeptide(L)'
;MDEVTAHLDPASNAEAHRWAHAFARQCRDTVAELMILAPWIGLAATDEILRLFPELDQIPTLRTLTRLEGEWLPAIDARLGPDASGTERTWLIELRRHLSAASRLAEQRLASLDHLARQANQFAQMEYDFLFDDTRFLLSIGYNVAERRRDASYYDLLASEARLCSFVAIAQGQLPQESWFALGRLLTTTGGEPILLSWSGSMFEYLMPLLVMPTYQQTLLDQTYRAAVKRQIEYGRERDIPWGVSESGYNMVDAQLNYQYRAFGVPGLGLKRGLGEELVIAPYATSLALMVAPEEACLNLQRLTAEGADGPYGLYEAIDYTPSRLPRGQSRVIIRSYMAHHVGMSFLSLAYLLLDRPMQKRFEADPLFQASTLVLQERIPKATAFYAHSTELSDLRTTSGTADTPVRVLTTANTPVPDVLLLSNGRYHVMVTNAGGGSSRWKDLAVTRWREDSTCDNWGTFCYLRDVESGEFWSTAYQPTLKPSKTYEVIFSEGRAEFRRRDHEIETHAEIVVSPEDDIELRRIRLTNCSGTTRTIDLTSYAEVVLALPAADALHPAFSNLFVQTEIIRERQAILSTRRGRSQDEHAPWAFHLMAVRGPHSGEISYETDRLQFIGRGRTLAAPQALDHSGPLSGSQGSVLDPIVSIRCPVVLEPEESVTVDLVSGIGETRDLCLRLVDKYQDRRLADRVFELAWTHSQVVLRQLNTTEADAQLYGRLAGSILYANASLRAEAAVLSKNRRGQSGLWGYAISGDLPIVLLQIGDPSNIDLVRQMVQAHAYWRLKGLAVDLVIWNEDHAGYRQVLHDQIMGLISAGVEANVMDRPGGIFVRTAEQMSVEDRLLQQSVARVILTDRRGTLADQITRLASPAAPAYRFKPTRTHRADPSATIEPRTDLLFYNGLGGFSSDGREYVITTTAEQVTPAPWVNVLAN
;
A
#
# COMPACT_ATOMS: atom_id res chain seq x y z
N MET A 1 31.89 -19.12 48.78
CA MET A 1 30.76 -18.73 47.89
C MET A 1 29.45 -18.82 48.65
N ASP A 2 29.14 -19.97 49.25
CA ASP A 2 27.91 -20.14 50.06
C ASP A 2 27.87 -19.19 51.26
N GLU A 3 29.02 -18.87 51.87
CA GLU A 3 29.11 -17.83 52.91
C GLU A 3 28.70 -16.43 52.42
N VAL A 4 29.08 -16.02 51.20
CA VAL A 4 28.78 -14.68 50.67
C VAL A 4 27.28 -14.52 50.41
N THR A 5 26.64 -15.55 49.87
CA THR A 5 25.18 -15.56 49.67
C THR A 5 24.38 -15.74 50.96
N ALA A 6 24.95 -16.42 51.97
CA ALA A 6 24.28 -16.66 53.26
C ALA A 6 24.25 -15.44 54.20
N HIS A 7 25.20 -14.50 54.05
CA HIS A 7 25.32 -13.32 54.93
C HIS A 7 24.64 -12.06 54.37
N LEU A 8 24.06 -12.11 53.17
CA LEU A 8 23.35 -10.98 52.56
C LEU A 8 21.86 -11.06 52.88
N ASP A 9 21.38 -10.19 53.76
CA ASP A 9 19.96 -10.07 54.09
C ASP A 9 19.17 -9.58 52.85
N PRO A 10 18.21 -10.38 52.32
CA PRO A 10 17.39 -10.01 51.16
C PRO A 10 16.61 -8.70 51.35
N ALA A 11 16.32 -8.32 52.60
CA ALA A 11 15.55 -7.13 52.94
C ALA A 11 16.36 -5.83 52.89
N SER A 12 17.69 -5.90 52.96
CA SER A 12 18.57 -4.72 53.06
C SER A 12 18.99 -4.15 51.71
N ASN A 13 19.20 -5.00 50.69
CA ASN A 13 19.55 -4.59 49.33
C ASN A 13 19.27 -5.72 48.30
N ALA A 14 18.10 -5.68 47.66
CA ALA A 14 17.67 -6.69 46.69
C ALA A 14 18.58 -6.78 45.44
N GLU A 15 19.28 -5.71 45.08
CA GLU A 15 20.17 -5.69 43.93
C GLU A 15 21.50 -6.40 44.24
N ALA A 16 22.13 -6.08 45.37
CA ALA A 16 23.34 -6.75 45.82
C ALA A 16 23.14 -8.27 45.98
N HIS A 17 21.98 -8.67 46.48
CA HIS A 17 21.61 -10.08 46.61
C HIS A 17 21.52 -10.78 45.24
N ARG A 18 20.90 -10.15 44.22
CA ARG A 18 20.83 -10.70 42.86
C ARG A 18 22.22 -10.88 42.24
N TRP A 19 23.08 -9.87 42.34
CA TRP A 19 24.45 -9.94 41.79
C TRP A 19 25.31 -10.97 42.50
N ALA A 20 25.22 -11.09 43.83
CA ALA A 20 25.93 -12.12 44.59
C ALA A 20 25.52 -13.54 44.15
N HIS A 21 24.22 -13.78 43.93
CA HIS A 21 23.74 -15.05 43.41
C HIS A 21 24.19 -15.33 41.96
N ALA A 22 24.17 -14.31 41.10
CA ALA A 22 24.66 -14.43 39.73
C ALA A 22 26.16 -14.77 39.69
N PHE A 23 26.97 -14.09 40.51
CA PHE A 23 28.39 -14.35 40.66
C PHE A 23 28.66 -15.75 41.22
N ALA A 24 27.96 -16.15 42.28
CA ALA A 24 28.09 -17.49 42.86
C ALA A 24 27.73 -18.59 41.85
N ARG A 25 26.71 -18.37 41.01
CA ARG A 25 26.37 -19.28 39.91
C ARG A 25 27.50 -19.34 38.88
N GLN A 26 28.01 -18.20 38.41
CA GLN A 26 29.12 -18.16 37.46
C GLN A 26 30.37 -18.88 38.00
N CYS A 27 30.70 -18.72 39.28
CA CYS A 27 31.79 -19.44 39.92
C CYS A 27 31.54 -20.96 39.96
N ARG A 28 30.32 -21.40 40.30
CA ARG A 28 29.97 -22.83 40.27
C ARG A 28 30.06 -23.40 38.86
N ASP A 29 29.57 -22.68 37.86
CA ASP A 29 29.64 -23.10 36.46
C ASP A 29 31.10 -23.22 35.99
N THR A 30 31.93 -22.24 36.35
CA THR A 30 33.38 -22.25 36.04
C THR A 30 34.09 -23.41 36.75
N VAL A 31 33.80 -23.67 38.02
CA VAL A 31 34.35 -24.81 38.77
C VAL A 31 33.90 -26.14 38.15
N ALA A 32 32.63 -26.25 37.78
CA ALA A 32 32.12 -27.45 37.12
C ALA A 32 32.82 -27.69 35.78
N GLU A 33 33.04 -26.64 34.98
CA GLU A 33 33.78 -26.72 33.72
C GLU A 33 35.26 -27.10 33.93
N LEU A 34 35.92 -26.51 34.94
CA LEU A 34 37.28 -26.89 35.33
C LEU A 34 37.37 -28.35 35.77
N MET A 35 36.42 -28.84 36.57
CA MET A 35 36.37 -30.23 36.99
C MET A 35 36.11 -31.20 35.82
N ILE A 36 35.48 -30.73 34.74
CA ILE A 36 35.25 -31.51 33.53
C ILE A 36 36.52 -31.55 32.66
N LEU A 37 37.21 -30.41 32.48
CA LEU A 37 38.36 -30.27 31.59
C LEU A 37 39.70 -30.65 32.25
N ALA A 38 39.82 -30.47 33.56
CA ALA A 38 41.00 -30.76 34.37
C ALA A 38 40.60 -31.52 35.66
N PRO A 39 40.03 -32.73 35.54
CA PRO A 39 39.46 -33.46 36.68
C PRO A 39 40.47 -33.86 37.76
N TRP A 40 41.77 -33.86 37.45
CA TRP A 40 42.84 -34.13 38.41
C TRP A 40 42.97 -33.05 39.51
N ILE A 41 42.40 -31.86 39.32
CA ILE A 41 42.36 -30.82 40.37
C ILE A 41 41.61 -31.32 41.62
N GLY A 42 40.68 -32.27 41.46
CA GLY A 42 39.99 -32.91 42.58
C GLY A 42 40.82 -33.97 43.33
N LEU A 43 42.01 -34.33 42.85
CA LEU A 43 42.88 -35.28 43.54
C LEU A 43 43.67 -34.57 44.64
N ALA A 44 43.63 -35.10 45.86
CA ALA A 44 44.53 -34.67 46.91
C ALA A 44 45.97 -35.06 46.55
N ALA A 45 46.82 -34.08 46.21
CA ALA A 45 48.24 -34.28 45.89
C ALA A 45 49.13 -33.82 47.05
N THR A 46 50.28 -34.48 47.23
CA THR A 46 51.36 -34.02 48.13
C THR A 46 52.33 -33.10 47.37
N ASP A 47 53.03 -32.21 48.08
CA ASP A 47 54.04 -31.30 47.49
C ASP A 47 55.11 -32.02 46.66
N GLU A 48 55.41 -33.28 47.01
CA GLU A 48 56.37 -34.13 46.30
C GLU A 48 55.85 -34.57 44.92
N ILE A 49 54.54 -34.79 44.81
CA ILE A 49 53.87 -35.21 43.58
C ILE A 49 53.68 -34.01 42.62
N LEU A 50 53.34 -32.83 43.14
CA LEU A 50 53.21 -31.61 42.34
C LEU A 50 54.56 -31.13 41.77
N ARG A 51 55.68 -31.39 42.46
CA ARG A 51 57.04 -31.12 41.95
C ARG A 51 57.43 -31.98 40.75
N LEU A 52 56.83 -33.17 40.62
CA LEU A 52 57.10 -34.08 39.50
C LEU A 52 56.35 -33.67 38.23
N PHE A 53 55.25 -32.94 38.38
CA PHE A 53 54.34 -32.55 37.32
C PHE A 53 53.91 -31.08 37.48
N PRO A 54 54.86 -30.12 37.41
CA PRO A 54 54.59 -28.71 37.69
C PRO A 54 53.58 -28.08 36.71
N GLU A 55 53.40 -28.64 35.51
CA GLU A 55 52.41 -28.14 34.56
C GLU A 55 50.96 -28.51 34.91
N LEU A 56 50.70 -29.40 35.90
CA LEU A 56 49.33 -29.64 36.41
C LEU A 56 48.75 -28.43 37.14
N ASP A 57 49.60 -27.53 37.61
CA ASP A 57 49.23 -26.28 38.29
C ASP A 57 49.02 -25.11 37.32
N GLN A 58 49.19 -25.35 36.01
CA GLN A 58 48.89 -24.37 34.96
C GLN A 58 47.49 -24.61 34.38
N ILE A 59 46.82 -23.55 33.95
CA ILE A 59 45.53 -23.66 33.25
C ILE A 59 45.79 -24.10 31.80
N PRO A 60 45.45 -25.35 31.42
CA PRO A 60 45.79 -25.85 30.09
C PRO A 60 44.81 -25.32 29.04
N THR A 61 45.29 -25.10 27.81
CA THR A 61 44.39 -24.89 26.65
C THR A 61 43.81 -26.22 26.19
N LEU A 62 42.69 -26.20 25.46
CA LEU A 62 42.15 -27.43 24.84
C LEU A 62 43.19 -28.16 23.98
N ARG A 63 44.05 -27.44 23.24
CA ARG A 63 45.14 -28.04 22.44
C ARG A 63 46.27 -28.61 23.29
N THR A 64 46.49 -28.06 24.48
CA THR A 64 47.44 -28.62 25.45
C THR A 64 46.90 -29.95 25.99
N LEU A 65 45.62 -29.98 26.38
CA LEU A 65 44.96 -31.17 26.92
C LEU A 65 45.04 -32.39 26.00
N THR A 66 44.89 -32.20 24.68
CA THR A 66 45.00 -33.30 23.70
C THR A 66 46.40 -33.89 23.58
N ARG A 67 47.43 -33.15 24.01
CA ARG A 67 48.84 -33.61 23.95
C ARG A 67 49.32 -34.26 25.23
N LEU A 68 48.70 -33.91 26.37
CA LEU A 68 49.11 -34.37 27.70
C LEU A 68 49.11 -35.91 27.81
N GLU A 69 48.15 -36.58 27.19
CA GLU A 69 48.10 -38.05 27.20
C GLU A 69 49.35 -38.68 26.56
N GLY A 70 49.78 -38.18 25.40
CA GLY A 70 50.97 -38.70 24.71
C GLY A 70 52.28 -38.31 25.40
N GLU A 71 52.34 -37.15 26.05
CA GLU A 71 53.54 -36.64 26.68
C GLU A 71 53.76 -37.26 28.08
N TRP A 72 52.69 -37.54 28.84
CA TRP A 72 52.79 -37.82 30.28
C TRP A 72 52.48 -39.27 30.67
N LEU A 73 51.67 -39.99 29.89
CA LEU A 73 51.45 -41.42 30.16
C LEU A 73 52.75 -42.23 30.24
N PRO A 74 53.77 -42.02 29.38
CA PRO A 74 55.02 -42.75 29.49
C PRO A 74 55.77 -42.49 30.81
N ALA A 75 55.73 -41.26 31.32
CA ALA A 75 56.36 -40.88 32.59
C ALA A 75 55.61 -41.46 33.80
N ILE A 76 54.28 -41.50 33.73
CA ILE A 76 53.42 -42.12 34.76
C ILE A 76 53.59 -43.65 34.76
N ASP A 77 53.59 -44.29 33.59
CA ASP A 77 53.73 -45.73 33.43
C ASP A 77 55.12 -46.23 33.88
N ALA A 78 56.18 -45.45 33.64
CA ALA A 78 57.52 -45.77 34.15
C ALA A 78 57.60 -45.78 35.69
N ARG A 79 56.78 -44.95 36.35
CA ARG A 79 56.77 -44.80 37.82
C ARG A 79 55.80 -45.74 38.53
N LEU A 80 54.84 -46.31 37.80
CA LEU A 80 53.96 -47.39 38.26
C LEU A 80 54.69 -48.76 38.41
N GLY A 81 56.01 -48.79 38.27
CA GLY A 81 56.87 -49.96 38.46
C GLY A 81 56.85 -50.55 39.89
N PRO A 82 57.67 -51.59 40.15
CA PRO A 82 57.61 -52.38 41.38
C PRO A 82 57.95 -51.62 42.68
N ASP A 83 58.57 -50.44 42.60
CA ASP A 83 59.05 -49.65 43.75
C ASP A 83 58.03 -48.60 44.27
N ALA A 84 56.84 -48.48 43.66
CA ALA A 84 55.84 -47.48 44.06
C ALA A 84 55.12 -47.85 45.36
N SER A 85 55.02 -46.89 46.30
CA SER A 85 54.22 -47.07 47.52
C SER A 85 52.73 -47.26 47.20
N GLY A 86 51.97 -47.97 48.05
CA GLY A 86 50.56 -48.29 47.77
C GLY A 86 49.66 -47.06 47.59
N THR A 87 49.98 -45.95 48.26
CA THR A 87 49.30 -44.66 48.13
C THR A 87 49.68 -43.93 46.83
N GLU A 88 50.96 -43.90 46.47
CA GLU A 88 51.45 -43.29 45.21
C GLU A 88 50.90 -44.04 43.98
N ARG A 89 50.88 -45.37 44.03
CA ARG A 89 50.33 -46.22 42.97
C ARG A 89 48.85 -45.94 42.69
N THR A 90 48.05 -45.78 43.75
CA THR A 90 46.61 -45.49 43.62
C THR A 90 46.39 -44.11 43.01
N TRP A 91 47.16 -43.11 43.45
CA TRP A 91 47.09 -41.75 42.93
C TRP A 91 47.50 -41.66 41.45
N LEU A 92 48.59 -42.32 41.05
CA LEU A 92 49.07 -42.33 39.66
C LEU A 92 48.10 -43.02 38.69
N ILE A 93 47.41 -44.09 39.12
CA ILE A 93 46.37 -44.76 38.31
C ILE A 93 45.20 -43.81 38.06
N GLU A 94 44.80 -43.06 39.09
CA GLU A 94 43.67 -42.14 38.99
C GLU A 94 44.03 -40.88 38.18
N LEU A 95 45.26 -40.35 38.34
CA LEU A 95 45.78 -39.29 37.48
C LEU A 95 45.80 -39.74 36.00
N ARG A 96 46.29 -40.96 35.72
CA ARG A 96 46.28 -41.53 34.37
C ARG A 96 44.87 -41.58 33.78
N ARG A 97 43.89 -42.04 34.56
CA ARG A 97 42.48 -42.08 34.14
C ARG A 97 41.94 -40.69 33.85
N HIS A 98 42.25 -39.72 34.69
CA HIS A 98 41.82 -38.33 34.55
C HIS A 98 42.45 -37.63 33.34
N LEU A 99 43.74 -37.82 33.10
CA LEU A 99 44.45 -37.26 31.93
C LEU A 99 43.89 -37.82 30.61
N SER A 100 43.71 -39.13 30.49
CA SER A 100 43.09 -39.74 29.30
C SER A 100 41.65 -39.28 29.08
N ALA A 101 40.87 -39.12 30.15
CA ALA A 101 39.50 -38.61 30.05
C ALA A 101 39.45 -37.15 29.56
N ALA A 102 40.32 -36.29 30.12
CA ALA A 102 40.42 -34.89 29.73
C ALA A 102 40.92 -34.72 28.28
N SER A 103 41.95 -35.48 27.89
CA SER A 103 42.50 -35.50 26.52
C SER A 103 41.41 -35.84 25.49
N ARG A 104 40.70 -36.96 25.69
CA ARG A 104 39.60 -37.39 24.82
C ARG A 104 38.47 -36.37 24.75
N LEU A 105 38.10 -35.77 25.88
CA LEU A 105 37.06 -34.75 25.90
C LEU A 105 37.50 -33.48 25.15
N ALA A 106 38.75 -33.07 25.31
CA ALA A 106 39.32 -31.94 24.60
C ALA A 106 39.35 -32.19 23.08
N GLU A 107 39.69 -33.40 22.63
CA GLU A 107 39.61 -33.80 21.22
C GLU A 107 38.18 -33.70 20.68
N GLN A 108 37.20 -34.23 21.41
CA GLN A 108 35.78 -34.15 21.03
C GLN A 108 35.28 -32.70 20.96
N ARG A 109 35.70 -31.86 21.91
CA ARG A 109 35.36 -30.42 21.92
C ARG A 109 35.99 -29.69 20.74
N LEU A 110 37.27 -29.92 20.46
CA LEU A 110 37.95 -29.33 19.29
C LEU A 110 37.28 -29.76 17.97
N ALA A 111 36.97 -31.05 17.81
CA ALA A 111 36.26 -31.54 16.63
C ALA A 111 34.88 -30.89 16.47
N SER A 112 34.16 -30.68 17.58
CA SER A 112 32.87 -29.98 17.58
C SER A 112 33.01 -28.50 17.21
N LEU A 113 34.03 -27.81 17.75
CA LEU A 113 34.32 -26.42 17.40
C LEU A 113 34.70 -26.27 15.93
N ASP A 114 35.52 -27.17 15.38
CA ASP A 114 35.89 -27.19 13.96
C ASP A 114 34.69 -27.50 13.05
N HIS A 115 33.76 -28.33 13.51
CA HIS A 115 32.50 -28.58 12.79
C HIS A 115 31.62 -27.32 12.79
N LEU A 116 31.40 -26.71 13.96
CA LEU A 116 30.60 -25.49 14.11
C LEU A 116 31.20 -24.31 13.33
N ALA A 117 32.53 -24.17 13.32
CA ALA A 117 33.22 -23.14 12.53
C ALA A 117 32.98 -23.34 11.03
N ARG A 118 33.05 -24.59 10.53
CA ARG A 118 32.73 -24.91 9.13
C ARG A 118 31.26 -24.63 8.80
N GLN A 119 30.33 -24.99 9.69
CA GLN A 119 28.91 -24.69 9.51
C GLN A 119 28.64 -23.19 9.49
N ALA A 120 29.24 -22.42 10.40
CA ALA A 120 29.13 -20.97 10.44
C ALA A 120 29.64 -20.33 9.14
N ASN A 121 30.78 -20.82 8.61
CA ASN A 121 31.30 -20.37 7.32
C ASN A 121 30.37 -20.70 6.15
N GLN A 122 29.71 -21.86 6.17
CA GLN A 122 28.71 -22.22 5.17
C GLN A 122 27.48 -21.30 5.24
N PHE A 123 26.99 -20.98 6.44
CA PHE A 123 25.89 -20.03 6.62
C PHE A 123 26.25 -18.58 6.26
N ALA A 124 27.54 -18.22 6.34
CA ALA A 124 28.03 -16.91 5.92
C ALA A 124 28.11 -16.74 4.39
N GLN A 125 27.95 -17.82 3.61
CA GLN A 125 27.83 -17.76 2.15
C GLN A 125 26.36 -17.57 1.78
N MET A 126 25.97 -16.34 1.46
CA MET A 126 24.58 -16.00 1.12
C MET A 126 24.37 -16.00 -0.40
N GLU A 127 23.14 -16.26 -0.85
CA GLU A 127 22.75 -16.16 -2.26
C GLU A 127 22.23 -14.74 -2.55
N TYR A 128 23.01 -13.92 -3.25
CA TYR A 128 22.66 -12.52 -3.51
C TYR A 128 21.84 -12.30 -4.79
N ASP A 129 21.94 -13.22 -5.76
CA ASP A 129 21.41 -13.07 -7.12
C ASP A 129 19.92 -12.70 -7.17
N PHE A 130 19.11 -13.30 -6.29
CA PHE A 130 17.66 -13.06 -6.28
C PHE A 130 17.26 -11.68 -5.70
N LEU A 131 18.18 -10.96 -5.06
CA LEU A 131 18.00 -9.58 -4.59
C LEU A 131 18.79 -8.56 -5.41
N PHE A 132 19.82 -9.00 -6.14
CA PHE A 132 20.73 -8.13 -6.87
C PHE A 132 20.21 -7.72 -8.25
N ASP A 133 20.22 -6.42 -8.53
CA ASP A 133 19.85 -5.86 -9.83
C ASP A 133 21.10 -5.54 -10.66
N ASP A 134 21.36 -6.37 -11.67
CA ASP A 134 22.54 -6.24 -12.56
C ASP A 134 22.60 -4.92 -13.34
N THR A 135 21.47 -4.22 -13.48
CA THR A 135 21.43 -2.95 -14.22
C THR A 135 21.78 -1.76 -13.34
N ARG A 136 21.37 -1.80 -12.07
CA ARG A 136 21.61 -0.72 -11.10
C ARG A 136 22.83 -0.96 -10.24
N PHE A 137 23.32 -2.19 -10.19
CA PHE A 137 24.34 -2.65 -9.24
C PHE A 137 23.91 -2.44 -7.77
N LEU A 138 22.61 -2.59 -7.49
CA LEU A 138 22.02 -2.39 -6.15
C LEU A 138 21.25 -3.62 -5.71
N LEU A 139 21.13 -3.79 -4.39
CA LEU A 139 20.29 -4.82 -3.77
C LEU A 139 18.88 -4.26 -3.54
N SER A 140 17.86 -5.04 -3.89
CA SER A 140 16.47 -4.80 -3.52
C SER A 140 16.28 -4.86 -2.00
N ILE A 141 15.39 -4.03 -1.45
CA ILE A 141 15.12 -4.03 0.00
C ILE A 141 14.38 -5.27 0.48
N GLY A 142 13.72 -5.97 -0.43
CA GLY A 142 12.87 -7.10 -0.12
C GLY A 142 12.59 -8.01 -1.31
N TYR A 143 12.10 -9.21 -0.98
CA TYR A 143 11.56 -10.16 -1.93
C TYR A 143 10.23 -10.69 -1.41
N ASN A 144 9.16 -10.46 -2.16
CA ASN A 144 7.86 -11.01 -1.85
C ASN A 144 7.81 -12.47 -2.33
N VAL A 145 7.86 -13.40 -1.37
CA VAL A 145 7.86 -14.84 -1.64
C VAL A 145 6.56 -15.30 -2.29
N ALA A 146 5.41 -14.72 -1.90
CA ALA A 146 4.10 -15.09 -2.44
C ALA A 146 3.95 -14.62 -3.90
N GLU A 147 4.43 -13.42 -4.22
CA GLU A 147 4.41 -12.87 -5.59
C GLU A 147 5.60 -13.30 -6.45
N ARG A 148 6.58 -14.02 -5.88
CA ARG A 148 7.89 -14.35 -6.48
C ARG A 148 8.53 -13.13 -7.16
N ARG A 149 8.48 -11.98 -6.48
CA ARG A 149 8.87 -10.70 -7.05
C ARG A 149 9.76 -9.93 -6.08
N ARG A 150 10.85 -9.36 -6.61
CA ARG A 150 11.65 -8.36 -5.90
C ARG A 150 10.85 -7.08 -5.67
N ASP A 151 11.09 -6.43 -4.54
CA ASP A 151 10.63 -5.07 -4.34
C ASP A 151 11.20 -4.11 -5.39
N ALA A 152 10.47 -3.04 -5.66
CA ALA A 152 10.90 -1.99 -6.58
C ALA A 152 11.82 -0.95 -5.92
N SER A 153 12.02 -1.08 -4.59
CA SER A 153 12.87 -0.20 -3.80
C SER A 153 14.21 -0.87 -3.55
N TYR A 154 15.28 -0.07 -3.49
CA TYR A 154 16.66 -0.54 -3.44
C TYR A 154 17.39 0.12 -2.27
N TYR A 155 18.40 -0.56 -1.73
CA TYR A 155 19.36 0.06 -0.83
C TYR A 155 20.33 0.91 -1.64
N ASP A 156 20.00 2.19 -1.78
CA ASP A 156 20.65 3.11 -2.71
C ASP A 156 21.41 4.25 -2.02
N LEU A 157 21.68 4.19 -0.71
CA LEU A 157 22.40 5.22 0.04
C LEU A 157 23.65 4.67 0.70
N LEU A 158 24.75 5.42 0.65
CA LEU A 158 25.99 5.06 1.34
C LEU A 158 25.83 5.21 2.86
N ALA A 159 25.06 6.18 3.34
CA ALA A 159 24.72 6.34 4.75
C ALA A 159 23.55 5.41 5.14
N SER A 160 23.79 4.10 5.07
CA SER A 160 22.88 3.05 5.54
C SER A 160 23.68 1.88 6.07
N GLU A 161 23.07 1.09 6.94
CA GLU A 161 23.51 -0.22 7.40
C GLU A 161 23.77 -1.22 6.27
N ALA A 162 23.01 -1.12 5.17
CA ALA A 162 23.11 -2.03 4.03
C ALA A 162 24.50 -2.00 3.36
N ARG A 163 25.28 -0.92 3.57
CA ARG A 163 26.67 -0.85 3.08
C ARG A 163 27.55 -1.99 3.60
N LEU A 164 27.32 -2.46 4.82
CA LEU A 164 28.07 -3.60 5.37
C LEU A 164 27.82 -4.85 4.53
N CYS A 165 26.55 -5.10 4.18
CA CYS A 165 26.16 -6.21 3.32
C CYS A 165 26.82 -6.10 1.93
N SER A 166 26.76 -4.92 1.30
CA SER A 166 27.45 -4.68 0.02
C SER A 166 28.96 -4.89 0.11
N PHE A 167 29.60 -4.43 1.18
CA PHE A 167 31.04 -4.65 1.38
C PHE A 167 31.39 -6.13 1.49
N VAL A 168 30.67 -6.88 2.33
CA VAL A 168 30.93 -8.30 2.55
C VAL A 168 30.75 -9.09 1.26
N ALA A 169 29.68 -8.82 0.51
CA ALA A 169 29.41 -9.50 -0.76
C ALA A 169 30.45 -9.19 -1.84
N ILE A 170 30.98 -7.95 -1.89
CA ILE A 170 32.12 -7.59 -2.76
C ILE A 170 33.38 -8.33 -2.33
N ALA A 171 33.68 -8.37 -1.03
CA ALA A 171 34.86 -9.05 -0.51
C ALA A 171 34.82 -10.57 -0.74
N GLN A 172 33.63 -11.17 -0.72
CA GLN A 172 33.40 -12.57 -1.08
C GLN A 172 33.43 -12.84 -2.60
N GLY A 173 33.51 -11.79 -3.44
CA GLY A 173 33.47 -11.90 -4.89
C GLY A 173 32.10 -12.25 -5.47
N GLN A 174 31.02 -12.09 -4.68
CA GLN A 174 29.65 -12.39 -5.08
C GLN A 174 28.95 -11.17 -5.72
N LEU A 175 29.39 -9.95 -5.38
CA LEU A 175 28.95 -8.72 -6.05
C LEU A 175 30.12 -7.99 -6.70
N PRO A 176 29.89 -7.30 -7.84
CA PRO A 176 30.91 -6.47 -8.48
C PRO A 176 31.21 -5.21 -7.65
N GLN A 177 32.45 -4.71 -7.72
CA GLN A 177 32.90 -3.55 -6.94
C GLN A 177 32.10 -2.28 -7.23
N GLU A 178 31.56 -2.18 -8.44
CA GLU A 178 30.63 -1.15 -8.91
C GLU A 178 29.44 -0.96 -7.97
N SER A 179 29.01 -2.02 -7.26
CA SER A 179 27.91 -1.99 -6.30
C SER A 179 28.19 -1.02 -5.14
N TRP A 180 29.46 -0.90 -4.72
CA TRP A 180 29.85 0.06 -3.69
C TRP A 180 29.68 1.51 -4.16
N PHE A 181 30.01 1.77 -5.43
CA PHE A 181 29.95 3.10 -6.02
C PHE A 181 28.55 3.48 -6.53
N ALA A 182 27.67 2.50 -6.72
CA ALA A 182 26.26 2.70 -7.04
C ALA A 182 25.47 3.28 -5.86
N LEU A 183 25.92 3.07 -4.62
CA LEU A 183 25.31 3.70 -3.44
C LEU A 183 25.35 5.24 -3.55
N GLY A 184 24.29 5.92 -3.16
CA GLY A 184 24.15 7.37 -3.30
C GLY A 184 24.99 8.13 -2.28
N ARG A 185 25.70 9.17 -2.75
CA ARG A 185 26.44 10.13 -1.92
C ARG A 185 25.67 11.45 -1.77
N LEU A 186 24.43 11.38 -1.31
CA LEU A 186 23.61 12.58 -1.12
C LEU A 186 24.17 13.39 0.06
N LEU A 187 24.67 14.59 -0.21
CA LEU A 187 25.30 15.45 0.78
C LEU A 187 24.39 16.64 1.14
N THR A 188 24.28 16.91 2.43
CA THR A 188 23.76 18.17 2.96
C THR A 188 24.83 18.89 3.77
N THR A 189 24.59 20.16 4.09
CA THR A 189 25.40 20.97 5.00
C THR A 189 24.55 21.33 6.20
N THR A 190 24.76 20.64 7.31
CA THR A 190 24.09 20.92 8.59
C THR A 190 25.18 21.30 9.59
N GLY A 191 25.19 22.54 10.09
CA GLY A 191 26.23 23.00 11.02
C GLY A 191 27.61 23.26 10.40
N GLY A 192 27.69 23.47 9.08
CA GLY A 192 28.91 23.90 8.37
C GLY A 192 29.80 22.79 7.82
N GLU A 193 29.51 21.52 8.11
CA GLU A 193 30.26 20.36 7.61
C GLU A 193 29.42 19.51 6.64
N PRO A 194 30.01 18.97 5.55
CA PRO A 194 29.32 18.02 4.67
C PRO A 194 28.99 16.73 5.40
N ILE A 195 27.75 16.30 5.29
CA ILE A 195 27.25 15.05 5.88
C ILE A 195 26.41 14.28 4.85
N LEU A 196 26.60 12.97 4.77
CA LEU A 196 25.75 12.10 3.97
C LEU A 196 24.36 12.00 4.59
N LEU A 197 23.32 12.13 3.77
CA LEU A 197 21.94 11.88 4.17
C LEU A 197 21.64 10.39 4.16
N SER A 198 20.96 9.94 5.20
CA SER A 198 20.36 8.61 5.28
C SER A 198 18.86 8.68 5.00
N TRP A 199 18.17 7.53 4.97
CA TRP A 199 16.74 7.52 4.69
C TRP A 199 15.94 8.09 5.86
N SER A 200 16.11 7.52 7.05
CA SER A 200 15.36 7.93 8.24
C SER A 200 16.07 8.99 9.08
N GLY A 201 17.40 9.12 8.96
CA GLY A 201 18.18 10.03 9.82
C GLY A 201 18.41 9.48 11.23
N SER A 202 18.32 8.16 11.40
CA SER A 202 18.53 7.44 12.65
C SER A 202 20.02 7.30 12.97
N MET A 203 20.39 7.23 14.25
CA MET A 203 21.80 7.01 14.64
C MET A 203 22.34 5.64 14.16
N PHE A 204 21.47 4.63 14.14
CA PHE A 204 21.77 3.26 13.74
C PHE A 204 22.30 3.16 12.30
N GLU A 205 21.63 3.80 11.32
CA GLU A 205 22.02 3.79 9.90
C GLU A 205 23.48 4.25 9.70
N TYR A 206 23.92 5.21 10.54
CA TYR A 206 25.29 5.71 10.53
C TYR A 206 26.25 4.82 11.30
N LEU A 207 25.96 4.50 12.57
CA LEU A 207 26.95 3.96 13.49
C LEU A 207 26.94 2.44 13.65
N MET A 208 25.85 1.74 13.30
CA MET A 208 25.82 0.28 13.43
C MET A 208 26.95 -0.39 12.63
N PRO A 209 27.22 -0.02 11.35
CA PRO A 209 28.33 -0.64 10.62
C PRO A 209 29.70 -0.37 11.24
N LEU A 210 29.89 0.76 11.95
CA LEU A 210 31.15 1.11 12.60
C LEU A 210 31.53 0.12 13.73
N LEU A 211 30.55 -0.64 14.27
CA LEU A 211 30.83 -1.68 15.27
C LEU A 211 31.83 -2.72 14.78
N VAL A 212 31.80 -3.03 13.48
CA VAL A 212 32.62 -4.08 12.87
C VAL A 212 33.48 -3.59 11.72
N MET A 213 33.01 -2.62 10.93
CA MET A 213 33.77 -2.07 9.80
C MET A 213 34.74 -0.98 10.28
N PRO A 214 36.03 -1.03 9.88
CA PRO A 214 36.98 0.02 10.20
C PRO A 214 36.63 1.33 9.48
N THR A 215 37.05 2.44 10.09
CA THR A 215 36.98 3.77 9.48
C THR A 215 38.34 4.43 9.48
N TYR A 216 38.60 5.26 8.47
CA TYR A 216 39.87 5.96 8.31
C TYR A 216 39.68 7.45 8.51
N GLN A 217 40.61 8.09 9.20
CA GLN A 217 40.53 9.53 9.47
C GLN A 217 40.48 10.32 8.16
N GLN A 218 39.70 11.41 8.16
CA GLN A 218 39.57 12.32 7.01
C GLN A 218 38.93 11.67 5.77
N THR A 219 38.21 10.57 5.94
CA THR A 219 37.34 10.02 4.91
C THR A 219 35.93 10.60 5.00
N LEU A 220 35.16 10.44 3.93
CA LEU A 220 33.77 10.88 3.85
C LEU A 220 32.89 10.27 4.96
N LEU A 221 33.09 8.97 5.25
CA LEU A 221 32.35 8.27 6.30
C LEU A 221 32.75 8.73 7.71
N ASP A 222 34.06 8.88 8.00
CA ASP A 222 34.54 9.40 9.29
C ASP A 222 33.96 10.79 9.58
N GLN A 223 33.96 11.69 8.59
CA GLN A 223 33.34 13.00 8.72
C GLN A 223 31.84 12.91 8.95
N THR A 224 31.14 12.06 8.19
CA THR A 224 29.68 11.86 8.33
C THR A 224 29.32 11.40 9.73
N TYR A 225 30.07 10.46 10.32
CA TYR A 225 29.80 9.97 11.68
C TYR A 225 29.91 11.08 12.73
N ARG A 226 30.96 11.90 12.65
CA ARG A 226 31.16 13.05 13.55
C ARG A 226 30.06 14.08 13.42
N ALA A 227 29.69 14.43 12.19
CA ALA A 227 28.64 15.39 11.90
C ALA A 227 27.25 14.88 12.36
N ALA A 228 26.95 13.59 12.16
CA ALA A 228 25.68 12.99 12.57
C ALA A 228 25.50 13.03 14.09
N VAL A 229 26.54 12.63 14.85
CA VAL A 229 26.52 12.68 16.33
C VAL A 229 26.40 14.11 16.82
N LYS A 230 27.15 15.05 16.23
CA LYS A 230 27.06 16.48 16.58
C LYS A 230 25.64 17.02 16.36
N ARG A 231 25.01 16.72 15.22
CA ARG A 231 23.64 17.15 14.93
C ARG A 231 22.62 16.56 15.90
N GLN A 232 22.78 15.30 16.29
CA GLN A 232 21.94 14.66 17.32
C GLN A 232 22.07 15.37 18.68
N ILE A 233 23.29 15.73 19.09
CA ILE A 233 23.54 16.50 20.31
C ILE A 233 22.87 17.89 20.24
N GLU A 234 23.04 18.61 19.13
CA GLU A 234 22.42 19.92 18.90
C GLU A 234 20.89 19.83 18.96
N TYR A 235 20.30 18.82 18.30
CA TYR A 235 18.86 18.61 18.28
C TYR A 235 18.26 18.32 19.66
N GLY A 236 18.96 17.52 20.49
CA GLY A 236 18.57 17.29 21.88
C GLY A 236 18.62 18.58 22.71
N ARG A 237 19.65 19.41 22.52
CA ARG A 237 19.79 20.71 23.20
C ARG A 237 18.70 21.70 22.79
N GLU A 238 18.36 21.79 21.50
CA GLU A 238 17.27 22.65 20.98
C GLU A 238 15.92 22.37 21.68
N ARG A 239 15.70 21.13 22.11
CA ARG A 239 14.44 20.65 22.70
C ARG A 239 14.52 20.42 24.21
N ASP A 240 15.67 20.71 24.81
CA ASP A 240 15.98 20.48 26.22
C ASP A 240 15.74 19.02 26.70
N ILE A 241 16.00 18.04 25.83
CA ILE A 241 15.90 16.60 26.14
C ILE A 241 17.24 15.89 25.92
N PRO A 242 17.44 14.67 26.46
CA PRO A 242 18.57 13.83 26.05
C PRO A 242 18.55 13.58 24.54
N TRP A 243 19.70 13.23 23.97
CA TRP A 243 19.81 12.87 22.54
C TRP A 243 19.99 11.35 22.37
N GLY A 244 19.97 10.87 21.11
CA GLY A 244 20.03 9.45 20.79
C GLY A 244 18.77 8.96 20.08
N VAL A 245 18.32 9.68 19.05
CA VAL A 245 17.16 9.29 18.24
C VAL A 245 17.57 8.18 17.28
N SER A 246 16.88 7.05 17.34
CA SER A 246 17.04 5.92 16.42
C SER A 246 15.80 5.02 16.44
N GLU A 247 15.75 4.02 15.57
CA GLU A 247 14.82 2.90 15.57
C GLU A 247 14.67 2.33 16.98
N SER A 248 13.45 2.32 17.49
CA SER A 248 13.19 1.89 18.86
C SER A 248 11.71 1.62 19.11
N GLY A 249 11.43 1.02 20.25
CA GLY A 249 10.08 0.97 20.80
C GLY A 249 9.56 2.36 21.19
N TYR A 250 8.25 2.59 21.14
CA TYR A 250 7.63 3.87 21.53
C TYR A 250 6.29 3.66 22.24
N ASN A 251 5.69 4.73 22.77
CA ASN A 251 4.51 4.64 23.65
C ASN A 251 3.21 4.44 22.85
N MET A 252 3.15 3.33 22.12
CA MET A 252 1.97 2.81 21.45
C MET A 252 2.02 1.29 21.55
N VAL A 253 0.87 0.68 21.82
CA VAL A 253 0.78 -0.77 22.00
C VAL A 253 -0.22 -1.38 21.03
N ASP A 254 0.03 -2.61 20.61
CA ASP A 254 -0.96 -3.40 19.87
C ASP A 254 -2.09 -3.90 20.79
N ALA A 255 -3.02 -4.66 20.21
CA ALA A 255 -4.12 -5.28 20.94
C ALA A 255 -3.66 -6.27 22.02
N GLN A 256 -2.39 -6.70 22.00
CA GLN A 256 -1.76 -7.61 22.96
C GLN A 256 -0.88 -6.88 23.98
N LEU A 257 -0.90 -5.54 24.00
CA LEU A 257 -0.10 -4.69 24.89
C LEU A 257 1.41 -4.74 24.62
N ASN A 258 1.85 -5.15 23.43
CA ASN A 258 3.26 -5.06 23.04
C ASN A 258 3.58 -3.67 22.48
N TYR A 259 4.67 -3.07 22.95
CA TYR A 259 5.18 -1.83 22.39
C TYR A 259 5.48 -1.98 20.90
N GLN A 260 5.02 -1.03 20.10
CA GLN A 260 5.30 -0.97 18.68
C GLN A 260 6.72 -0.47 18.42
N TYR A 261 7.29 -0.89 17.29
CA TYR A 261 8.67 -0.59 16.89
C TYR A 261 8.71 0.09 15.53
N ARG A 262 9.52 1.15 15.37
CA ARG A 262 9.74 1.82 14.07
C ARG A 262 11.00 2.68 14.08
N ALA A 263 11.35 3.20 12.90
CA ALA A 263 12.45 4.14 12.71
C ALA A 263 12.08 5.60 13.04
N PHE A 264 12.93 6.22 13.87
CA PHE A 264 12.93 7.64 14.20
C PHE A 264 14.26 8.27 13.76
N GLY A 265 14.25 9.56 13.45
CA GLY A 265 15.48 10.26 13.10
C GLY A 265 15.40 11.76 13.29
N VAL A 266 16.52 12.44 13.03
CA VAL A 266 16.68 13.86 13.30
C VAL A 266 16.55 14.68 12.02
N PRO A 267 15.80 15.81 12.03
CA PRO A 267 15.75 16.75 10.93
C PRO A 267 17.14 17.22 10.48
N GLY A 268 17.37 17.14 9.17
CA GLY A 268 18.67 17.45 8.56
C GLY A 268 19.62 16.26 8.43
N LEU A 269 19.25 15.08 8.94
CA LEU A 269 19.98 13.81 8.74
C LEU A 269 19.26 12.82 7.81
N GLY A 270 17.93 12.90 7.70
CA GLY A 270 17.14 11.96 6.92
C GLY A 270 16.39 12.60 5.74
N LEU A 271 16.11 11.81 4.70
CA LEU A 271 15.23 12.17 3.58
C LEU A 271 13.74 12.09 3.93
N LYS A 272 13.38 11.28 4.94
CA LYS A 272 12.00 11.11 5.41
C LYS A 272 11.42 12.46 5.86
N ARG A 273 10.20 12.77 5.42
CA ARG A 273 9.47 13.97 5.87
C ARG A 273 8.89 13.75 7.27
N GLY A 274 8.79 14.81 8.07
CA GLY A 274 8.18 14.75 9.41
C GLY A 274 9.11 14.29 10.54
N LEU A 275 10.44 14.22 10.32
CA LEU A 275 11.41 13.79 11.35
C LEU A 275 11.41 14.65 12.63
N GLY A 276 10.80 15.83 12.60
CA GLY A 276 10.70 16.72 13.76
C GLY A 276 9.46 16.50 14.64
N GLU A 277 8.50 15.69 14.19
CA GLU A 277 7.16 15.58 14.80
C GLU A 277 7.15 14.64 16.01
N GLU A 278 8.10 13.71 16.08
CA GLU A 278 8.12 12.65 17.08
C GLU A 278 9.46 12.60 17.79
N LEU A 279 9.42 12.57 19.12
CA LEU A 279 10.59 12.69 19.97
C LEU A 279 10.72 11.42 20.81
N VAL A 280 11.46 10.45 20.30
CA VAL A 280 11.75 9.20 20.99
C VAL A 280 13.26 9.04 21.10
N ILE A 281 13.74 8.90 22.33
CA ILE A 281 15.18 8.77 22.64
C ILE A 281 15.47 7.33 23.00
N ALA A 282 16.40 6.71 22.27
CA ALA A 282 16.84 5.34 22.46
C ALA A 282 18.23 5.34 23.12
N PRO A 283 18.39 4.85 24.36
CA PRO A 283 19.68 4.86 25.04
C PRO A 283 20.79 4.12 24.28
N TYR A 284 20.48 3.04 23.56
CA TYR A 284 21.47 2.30 22.77
C TYR A 284 22.09 3.16 21.65
N ALA A 285 21.33 4.12 21.10
CA ALA A 285 21.85 5.04 20.09
C ALA A 285 22.90 5.99 20.69
N THR A 286 22.74 6.38 21.95
CA THR A 286 23.78 7.08 22.70
C THR A 286 24.98 6.18 22.94
N SER A 287 24.77 4.90 23.27
CA SER A 287 25.86 3.93 23.42
C SER A 287 26.67 3.78 22.12
N LEU A 288 26.03 3.73 20.95
CA LEU A 288 26.72 3.69 19.65
C LEU A 288 27.66 4.88 19.46
N ALA A 289 27.25 6.07 19.93
CA ALA A 289 28.05 7.28 19.81
C ALA A 289 29.34 7.27 20.65
N LEU A 290 29.52 6.32 21.58
CA LEU A 290 30.80 6.11 22.30
C LEU A 290 31.99 5.90 21.34
N MET A 291 31.72 5.35 20.15
CA MET A 291 32.75 5.09 19.14
C MET A 291 33.26 6.37 18.44
N VAL A 292 32.55 7.48 18.61
CA VAL A 292 32.80 8.76 17.89
C VAL A 292 33.05 9.91 18.87
N ALA A 293 32.19 10.07 19.88
CA ALA A 293 32.19 11.16 20.87
C ALA A 293 32.01 10.57 22.29
N PRO A 294 33.06 9.92 22.85
CA PRO A 294 32.94 9.13 24.07
C PRO A 294 32.58 9.95 25.31
N GLU A 295 33.08 11.18 25.44
CA GLU A 295 32.82 12.04 26.60
C GLU A 295 31.36 12.49 26.61
N GLU A 296 30.85 13.00 25.48
CA GLU A 296 29.47 13.45 25.32
C GLU A 296 28.47 12.31 25.46
N ALA A 297 28.78 11.14 24.91
CA ALA A 297 27.95 9.95 25.06
C ALA A 297 27.88 9.52 26.53
N CYS A 298 29.00 9.49 27.26
CA CYS A 298 29.01 9.18 28.70
C CYS A 298 28.13 10.15 29.50
N LEU A 299 28.25 11.45 29.25
CA LEU A 299 27.44 12.48 29.93
C LEU A 299 25.94 12.31 29.63
N ASN A 300 25.59 11.98 28.39
CA ASN A 300 24.19 11.76 28.02
C ASN A 300 23.62 10.46 28.60
N LEU A 301 24.41 9.38 28.68
CA LEU A 301 24.01 8.14 29.37
C LEU A 301 23.78 8.39 30.86
N GLN A 302 24.65 9.16 31.53
CA GLN A 302 24.45 9.56 32.92
C GLN A 302 23.17 10.39 33.11
N ARG A 303 22.87 11.29 32.17
CA ARG A 303 21.61 12.05 32.14
C ARG A 303 20.41 11.12 31.99
N LEU A 304 20.45 10.17 31.05
CA LEU A 304 19.37 9.19 30.85
C LEU A 304 19.11 8.35 32.11
N THR A 305 20.16 7.91 32.81
CA THR A 305 20.03 7.22 34.11
C THR A 305 19.43 8.14 35.18
N ALA A 306 19.89 9.40 35.28
CA ALA A 306 19.30 10.37 36.22
C ALA A 306 17.80 10.64 35.93
N GLU A 307 17.39 10.41 34.69
CA GLU A 307 16.00 10.50 34.24
C GLU A 307 15.18 9.21 34.47
N GLY A 308 15.78 8.17 35.05
CA GLY A 308 15.13 6.92 35.44
C GLY A 308 15.02 5.90 34.31
N ALA A 309 15.84 6.03 33.26
CA ALA A 309 15.85 5.11 32.12
C ALA A 309 16.58 3.79 32.41
N ASP A 310 17.15 3.61 33.60
CA ASP A 310 17.83 2.40 34.03
C ASP A 310 16.87 1.35 34.59
N GLY A 311 17.25 0.09 34.46
CA GLY A 311 16.56 -1.04 35.02
C GLY A 311 17.48 -2.25 35.22
N PRO A 312 16.93 -3.42 35.58
CA PRO A 312 17.73 -4.58 36.02
C PRO A 312 18.75 -5.12 35.00
N TYR A 313 18.58 -4.83 33.71
CA TYR A 313 19.46 -5.32 32.64
C TYR A 313 20.21 -4.17 31.93
N GLY A 314 20.34 -3.01 32.58
CA GLY A 314 20.90 -1.80 32.01
C GLY A 314 19.82 -0.81 31.63
N LEU A 315 20.06 0.01 30.61
CA LEU A 315 19.10 1.01 30.17
C LEU A 315 17.93 0.36 29.41
N TYR A 316 16.72 0.85 29.67
CA TYR A 316 15.51 0.46 28.95
C TYR A 316 15.56 0.88 27.48
N GLU A 317 14.69 0.26 26.68
CA GLU A 317 14.64 0.41 25.23
C GLU A 317 14.59 1.86 24.74
N ALA A 318 13.68 2.67 25.29
CA ALA A 318 13.49 4.04 24.86
C ALA A 318 12.73 4.89 25.87
N ILE A 319 12.74 6.21 25.63
CA ILE A 319 11.94 7.21 26.33
C ILE A 319 11.18 8.02 25.28
N ASP A 320 9.85 8.00 25.34
CA ASP A 320 8.97 8.76 24.44
C ASP A 320 8.61 10.10 25.08
N TYR A 321 8.91 11.19 24.37
CA TYR A 321 8.64 12.59 24.71
C TYR A 321 7.53 13.20 23.83
N THR A 322 6.88 12.40 22.98
CA THR A 322 5.98 12.91 21.94
C THR A 322 4.63 13.35 22.53
N PRO A 323 4.26 14.65 22.47
CA PRO A 323 3.10 15.18 23.21
C PRO A 323 1.77 14.46 22.95
N SER A 324 1.53 14.00 21.72
CA SER A 324 0.30 13.30 21.33
C SER A 324 0.17 11.90 21.94
N ARG A 325 1.28 11.29 22.39
CA ARG A 325 1.32 9.94 22.99
C ARG A 325 1.50 9.96 24.51
N LEU A 326 1.62 11.13 25.12
CA LEU A 326 1.81 11.24 26.57
C LEU A 326 0.45 11.25 27.28
N PRO A 327 0.30 10.50 28.39
CA PRO A 327 -0.82 10.68 29.30
C PRO A 327 -0.87 12.12 29.84
N ARG A 328 -2.07 12.65 30.09
CA ARG A 328 -2.24 14.02 30.62
C ARG A 328 -1.42 14.22 31.90
N GLY A 329 -0.58 15.25 31.90
CA GLY A 329 0.26 15.63 33.05
C GLY A 329 1.62 14.93 33.13
N GLN A 330 1.97 14.07 32.16
CA GLN A 330 3.32 13.49 32.05
C GLN A 330 4.11 14.22 30.95
N SER A 331 5.41 14.43 31.20
CA SER A 331 6.35 15.00 30.22
C SER A 331 7.08 13.93 29.40
N ARG A 332 7.05 12.67 29.83
CA ARG A 332 7.68 11.53 29.16
C ARG A 332 7.11 10.19 29.62
N VAL A 333 7.29 9.14 28.82
CA VAL A 333 7.01 7.75 29.18
C VAL A 333 8.23 6.87 28.86
N ILE A 334 8.61 5.99 29.79
CA ILE A 334 9.71 5.03 29.60
C ILE A 334 9.15 3.74 29.02
N ILE A 335 9.75 3.29 27.92
CA ILE A 335 9.41 2.05 27.24
C ILE A 335 10.16 0.91 27.93
N ARG A 336 9.46 0.25 28.87
CA ARG A 336 10.03 -0.80 29.72
C ARG A 336 10.18 -2.14 28.99
N SER A 337 11.06 -2.17 28.00
CA SER A 337 11.45 -3.35 27.23
C SER A 337 12.97 -3.43 27.14
N TYR A 338 13.49 -4.61 26.80
CA TYR A 338 14.90 -4.85 26.48
C TYR A 338 15.00 -5.60 25.17
N MET A 339 15.60 -4.96 24.16
CA MET A 339 15.89 -5.64 22.90
C MET A 339 17.31 -6.20 22.93
N ALA A 340 17.42 -7.52 22.76
CA ALA A 340 18.71 -8.22 22.85
C ALA A 340 19.77 -7.65 21.90
N HIS A 341 19.36 -7.23 20.70
CA HIS A 341 20.27 -6.63 19.71
C HIS A 341 20.72 -5.21 20.11
N HIS A 342 19.85 -4.38 20.69
CA HIS A 342 20.22 -3.05 21.22
C HIS A 342 21.21 -3.14 22.39
N VAL A 343 20.98 -4.08 23.30
CA VAL A 343 21.90 -4.37 24.41
C VAL A 343 23.23 -4.89 23.87
N GLY A 344 23.19 -5.81 22.90
CA GLY A 344 24.39 -6.32 22.22
C GLY A 344 25.23 -5.23 21.57
N MET A 345 24.60 -4.32 20.81
CA MET A 345 25.28 -3.18 20.20
C MET A 345 25.87 -2.22 21.24
N SER A 346 25.18 -2.01 22.37
CA SER A 346 25.69 -1.20 23.48
C SER A 346 26.96 -1.81 24.08
N PHE A 347 26.97 -3.13 24.31
CA PHE A 347 28.18 -3.82 24.79
C PHE A 347 29.33 -3.77 23.79
N LEU A 348 29.05 -3.93 22.50
CA LEU A 348 30.08 -3.82 21.46
C LEU A 348 30.66 -2.40 21.37
N SER A 349 29.85 -1.37 21.58
CA SER A 349 30.31 0.03 21.61
C SER A 349 31.20 0.32 22.82
N LEU A 350 30.86 -0.24 23.98
CA LEU A 350 31.72 -0.20 25.18
C LEU A 350 33.04 -0.94 24.94
N ALA A 351 32.97 -2.16 24.39
CA ALA A 351 34.14 -2.95 24.06
C ALA A 351 35.03 -2.25 23.00
N TYR A 352 34.42 -1.55 22.04
CA TYR A 352 35.14 -0.74 21.07
C TYR A 352 36.03 0.29 21.76
N LEU A 353 35.47 1.04 22.71
CA LEU A 353 36.18 2.10 23.43
C LEU A 353 37.20 1.55 24.45
N LEU A 354 36.82 0.54 25.22
CA LEU A 354 37.61 0.03 26.36
C LEU A 354 38.68 -0.99 25.97
N LEU A 355 38.46 -1.77 24.91
CA LEU A 355 39.32 -2.89 24.51
C LEU A 355 40.06 -2.63 23.19
N ASP A 356 40.18 -1.37 22.79
CA ASP A 356 40.80 -0.91 21.53
C ASP A 356 40.28 -1.69 20.31
N ARG A 357 38.97 -1.53 20.07
CA ARG A 357 38.29 -1.86 18.80
C ARG A 357 38.47 -3.32 18.35
N PRO A 358 38.17 -4.31 19.21
CA PRO A 358 38.49 -5.72 18.93
C PRO A 358 37.76 -6.28 17.71
N MET A 359 36.52 -5.83 17.44
CA MET A 359 35.75 -6.34 16.29
C MET A 359 36.26 -5.79 14.96
N GLN A 360 36.66 -4.52 14.90
CA GLN A 360 37.31 -3.98 13.70
C GLN A 360 38.66 -4.67 13.42
N LYS A 361 39.45 -4.95 14.45
CA LYS A 361 40.69 -5.73 14.28
C LYS A 361 40.44 -7.14 13.74
N ARG A 362 39.33 -7.78 14.15
CA ARG A 362 38.92 -9.09 13.61
C ARG A 362 38.47 -8.97 12.16
N PHE A 363 37.71 -7.93 11.83
CA PHE A 363 37.29 -7.62 10.47
C PHE A 363 38.49 -7.40 9.56
N GLU A 364 39.47 -6.62 10.00
CA GLU A 364 40.72 -6.36 9.26
C GLU A 364 41.67 -7.55 9.22
N ALA A 365 41.47 -8.58 10.05
CA ALA A 365 42.30 -9.80 10.03
C ALA A 365 41.85 -10.81 8.97
N ASP A 366 40.64 -10.67 8.43
CA ASP A 366 40.14 -11.55 7.38
C ASP A 366 40.78 -11.22 6.01
N PRO A 367 41.43 -12.19 5.33
CA PRO A 367 42.09 -11.94 4.05
C PRO A 367 41.18 -11.42 2.93
N LEU A 368 39.92 -11.85 2.87
CA LEU A 368 38.96 -11.39 1.85
C LEU A 368 38.61 -9.92 2.09
N PHE A 369 38.43 -9.55 3.35
CA PHE A 369 38.10 -8.17 3.73
C PHE A 369 39.29 -7.25 3.50
N GLN A 370 40.51 -7.68 3.85
CA GLN A 370 41.75 -6.95 3.57
C GLN A 370 41.91 -6.56 2.10
N ALA A 371 41.55 -7.45 1.17
CA ALA A 371 41.63 -7.19 -0.25
C ALA A 371 40.67 -6.08 -0.72
N SER A 372 39.56 -5.87 0.00
CA SER A 372 38.50 -4.92 -0.36
C SER A 372 38.54 -3.61 0.43
N THR A 373 39.35 -3.52 1.49
CA THR A 373 39.41 -2.38 2.42
C THR A 373 39.60 -1.01 1.76
N LEU A 374 40.23 -0.95 0.58
CA LEU A 374 40.45 0.30 -0.16
C LEU A 374 39.15 1.06 -0.49
N VAL A 375 38.02 0.37 -0.64
CA VAL A 375 36.73 1.03 -0.92
C VAL A 375 36.23 1.89 0.25
N LEU A 376 36.73 1.66 1.46
CA LEU A 376 36.39 2.44 2.66
C LEU A 376 37.16 3.76 2.73
N GLN A 377 38.18 3.97 1.89
CA GLN A 377 39.07 5.14 1.92
C GLN A 377 38.62 6.24 0.95
N GLU A 378 37.32 6.50 0.88
CA GLU A 378 36.75 7.53 0.00
C GLU A 378 37.06 8.94 0.55
N ARG A 379 37.66 9.79 -0.29
CA ARG A 379 38.00 11.17 0.06
C ARG A 379 36.75 12.03 0.15
N ILE A 380 36.78 13.03 1.03
CA ILE A 380 35.74 14.06 1.14
C ILE A 380 35.68 14.84 -0.20
N PRO A 381 34.51 14.88 -0.89
CA PRO A 381 34.36 15.62 -2.14
C PRO A 381 34.62 17.12 -1.96
N LYS A 382 35.41 17.73 -2.86
CA LYS A 382 35.84 19.14 -2.74
C LYS A 382 34.87 20.18 -3.32
N ALA A 383 33.83 19.77 -4.04
CA ALA A 383 32.75 20.65 -4.50
C ALA A 383 31.64 19.78 -5.10
N THR A 384 30.53 19.62 -4.39
CA THR A 384 29.32 18.97 -4.93
C THR A 384 28.14 19.87 -4.63
N ALA A 385 27.15 19.91 -5.53
CA ALA A 385 25.89 20.62 -5.29
C ALA A 385 25.23 20.04 -4.03
N PHE A 386 25.24 20.82 -2.95
CA PHE A 386 24.57 20.45 -1.70
C PHE A 386 23.07 20.39 -1.92
N TYR A 387 22.43 19.35 -1.39
CA TYR A 387 20.97 19.27 -1.37
C TYR A 387 20.45 20.32 -0.39
N ALA A 388 20.09 21.51 -0.90
CA ALA A 388 19.50 22.57 -0.10
C ALA A 388 18.05 22.20 0.23
N HIS A 389 17.83 21.57 1.38
CA HIS A 389 16.50 21.57 1.97
C HIS A 389 16.23 22.96 2.53
N SER A 390 15.22 23.63 1.99
CA SER A 390 14.65 24.86 2.53
C SER A 390 14.00 24.57 3.89
N THR A 391 14.78 24.62 4.96
CA THR A 391 14.33 24.36 6.34
C THR A 391 13.77 25.58 7.06
N GLU A 392 13.61 26.72 6.40
CA GLU A 392 13.05 27.93 7.03
C GLU A 392 11.91 28.49 6.19
N LEU A 393 10.68 28.02 6.43
CA LEU A 393 9.41 28.74 6.13
C LEU A 393 8.12 27.99 6.53
N SER A 394 8.18 26.82 7.20
CA SER A 394 6.97 26.03 7.51
C SER A 394 6.40 26.18 8.93
N ASP A 395 6.99 27.00 9.80
CA ASP A 395 6.58 27.14 11.21
C ASP A 395 5.29 27.95 11.47
N LEU A 396 4.47 28.23 10.46
CA LEU A 396 3.25 29.04 10.62
C LEU A 396 1.94 28.41 10.11
N ARG A 397 1.91 27.11 9.80
CA ARG A 397 0.62 26.42 9.55
C ARG A 397 0.57 25.03 10.18
N THR A 398 0.49 25.02 11.50
CA THR A 398 0.01 23.88 12.28
C THR A 398 -1.49 23.72 12.07
N THR A 399 -1.86 22.90 11.08
CA THR A 399 -3.15 22.20 11.07
C THR A 399 -2.87 20.71 11.23
N SER A 400 -2.99 20.27 12.48
CA SER A 400 -3.53 18.97 12.92
C SER A 400 -3.68 17.84 11.89
N GLY A 401 -2.98 16.72 12.15
CA GLY A 401 -3.51 15.37 11.95
C GLY A 401 -2.88 14.55 10.82
N THR A 402 -1.69 13.98 11.04
CA THR A 402 -1.23 12.78 10.31
C THR A 402 -1.81 11.54 11.01
N ALA A 403 -3.12 11.33 10.82
CA ALA A 403 -3.74 10.03 11.05
C ALA A 403 -3.28 9.08 9.94
N ASP A 404 -3.05 7.80 10.30
CA ASP A 404 -2.91 6.68 9.36
C ASP A 404 -3.81 6.88 8.15
N THR A 405 -3.24 6.81 6.95
CA THR A 405 -3.99 6.93 5.70
C THR A 405 -5.12 5.89 5.68
N PRO A 406 -6.40 6.26 5.87
CA PRO A 406 -7.47 5.29 5.91
C PRO A 406 -7.88 5.04 4.47
N VAL A 407 -7.15 4.17 3.78
CA VAL A 407 -7.58 3.64 2.50
C VAL A 407 -8.95 2.98 2.71
N ARG A 408 -9.94 3.31 1.86
CA ARG A 408 -11.29 2.75 2.01
C ARG A 408 -11.30 1.32 1.49
N VAL A 409 -11.29 0.37 2.42
CA VAL A 409 -11.38 -1.07 2.13
C VAL A 409 -12.82 -1.54 2.34
N LEU A 410 -13.41 -2.13 1.32
CA LEU A 410 -14.77 -2.69 1.32
C LEU A 410 -14.69 -4.19 1.03
N THR A 411 -15.35 -5.00 1.84
CA THR A 411 -15.35 -6.46 1.71
C THR A 411 -16.61 -7.01 1.02
N THR A 412 -17.46 -6.12 0.50
CA THR A 412 -18.73 -6.49 -0.16
C THR A 412 -19.05 -5.58 -1.34
N ALA A 413 -19.58 -6.17 -2.40
CA ALA A 413 -20.16 -5.45 -3.53
C ALA A 413 -21.60 -4.94 -3.25
N ASN A 414 -22.26 -5.50 -2.23
CA ASN A 414 -23.68 -5.25 -1.94
C ASN A 414 -23.84 -4.20 -0.83
N THR A 415 -23.51 -2.95 -1.14
CA THR A 415 -23.77 -1.81 -0.25
C THR A 415 -25.17 -1.25 -0.47
N PRO A 416 -25.83 -0.64 0.55
CA PRO A 416 -27.16 -0.05 0.38
C PRO A 416 -27.23 1.07 -0.66
N VAL A 417 -26.13 1.81 -0.78
CA VAL A 417 -25.86 2.79 -1.83
C VAL A 417 -24.47 2.46 -2.39
N PRO A 418 -24.26 2.44 -3.71
CA PRO A 418 -22.95 2.17 -4.28
C PRO A 418 -21.89 3.14 -3.74
N ASP A 419 -20.79 2.59 -3.22
CA ASP A 419 -19.61 3.38 -2.88
C ASP A 419 -18.87 3.68 -4.18
N VAL A 420 -18.56 4.96 -4.42
CA VAL A 420 -17.92 5.40 -5.68
C VAL A 420 -16.52 5.95 -5.44
N LEU A 421 -15.64 5.76 -6.43
CA LEU A 421 -14.37 6.47 -6.56
C LEU A 421 -14.39 7.26 -7.88
N LEU A 422 -13.90 8.50 -7.82
CA LEU A 422 -13.75 9.36 -8.98
C LEU A 422 -12.26 9.50 -9.33
N LEU A 423 -11.89 9.14 -10.55
CA LEU A 423 -10.54 9.23 -11.10
C LEU A 423 -10.54 10.25 -12.24
N SER A 424 -9.51 11.09 -12.32
CA SER A 424 -9.49 12.19 -13.27
C SER A 424 -8.07 12.72 -13.49
N ASN A 425 -7.77 13.10 -14.74
CA ASN A 425 -6.61 13.93 -15.09
C ASN A 425 -7.01 15.39 -15.39
N GLY A 426 -8.25 15.76 -15.10
CA GLY A 426 -8.85 17.07 -15.37
C GLY A 426 -9.61 17.15 -16.70
N ARG A 427 -9.41 16.22 -17.63
CA ARG A 427 -10.15 16.15 -18.91
C ARG A 427 -10.86 14.82 -19.12
N TYR A 428 -10.18 13.72 -18.80
CA TYR A 428 -10.74 12.37 -18.82
C TYR A 428 -11.15 11.99 -17.40
N HIS A 429 -12.38 11.51 -17.23
CA HIS A 429 -13.01 11.25 -15.94
C HIS A 429 -13.57 9.84 -15.92
N VAL A 430 -13.30 9.12 -14.84
CA VAL A 430 -13.82 7.76 -14.59
C VAL A 430 -14.50 7.73 -13.24
N MET A 431 -15.76 7.34 -13.23
CA MET A 431 -16.45 6.93 -12.01
C MET A 431 -16.46 5.41 -11.97
N VAL A 432 -16.08 4.83 -10.84
CA VAL A 432 -16.17 3.39 -10.59
C VAL A 432 -16.83 3.11 -9.25
N THR A 433 -17.69 2.10 -9.19
CA THR A 433 -18.37 1.66 -7.96
C THR A 433 -17.64 0.50 -7.30
N ASN A 434 -17.96 0.23 -6.03
CA ASN A 434 -17.45 -0.93 -5.31
C ASN A 434 -17.89 -2.28 -5.89
N ALA A 435 -18.86 -2.31 -6.80
CA ALA A 435 -19.26 -3.52 -7.51
C ALA A 435 -18.57 -3.64 -8.89
N GLY A 436 -17.83 -2.63 -9.34
CA GLY A 436 -17.16 -2.58 -10.64
C GLY A 436 -17.99 -1.97 -11.77
N GLY A 437 -19.21 -1.50 -11.47
CA GLY A 437 -19.96 -0.61 -12.35
C GLY A 437 -19.25 0.74 -12.50
N GLY A 438 -19.59 1.52 -13.53
CA GLY A 438 -18.84 2.71 -13.83
C GLY A 438 -19.31 3.51 -15.04
N SER A 439 -18.60 4.61 -15.28
CA SER A 439 -18.70 5.39 -16.52
C SER A 439 -17.38 6.09 -16.82
N SER A 440 -17.14 6.36 -18.10
CA SER A 440 -15.99 7.09 -18.60
C SER A 440 -16.46 8.28 -19.41
N ARG A 441 -15.89 9.45 -19.15
CA ARG A 441 -16.23 10.72 -19.79
C ARG A 441 -14.97 11.45 -20.22
N TRP A 442 -15.09 12.23 -21.29
CA TRP A 442 -14.05 13.14 -21.74
C TRP A 442 -14.65 14.51 -21.95
N LYS A 443 -14.18 15.48 -21.14
CA LYS A 443 -14.82 16.78 -20.98
C LYS A 443 -16.31 16.53 -20.64
N ASP A 444 -17.21 17.03 -21.48
CA ASP A 444 -18.66 16.85 -21.30
C ASP A 444 -19.24 15.64 -22.06
N LEU A 445 -18.44 14.93 -22.86
CA LEU A 445 -18.90 13.81 -23.66
C LEU A 445 -18.81 12.49 -22.88
N ALA A 446 -19.88 11.69 -22.94
CA ALA A 446 -19.85 10.30 -22.49
C ALA A 446 -19.04 9.45 -23.47
N VAL A 447 -17.98 8.80 -22.98
CA VAL A 447 -17.23 7.80 -23.75
C VAL A 447 -17.98 6.47 -23.65
N THR A 448 -18.35 6.08 -22.44
CA THR A 448 -19.18 4.90 -22.15
C THR A 448 -20.53 5.28 -21.58
N ARG A 449 -21.56 4.47 -21.89
CA ARG A 449 -22.94 4.72 -21.43
C ARG A 449 -23.08 4.51 -19.93
N TRP A 450 -23.78 5.43 -19.28
CA TRP A 450 -24.18 5.31 -17.88
C TRP A 450 -25.49 6.04 -17.63
N ARG A 451 -26.30 5.48 -16.74
CA ARG A 451 -27.57 6.07 -16.29
C ARG A 451 -27.66 5.93 -14.79
N GLU A 452 -28.14 7.00 -14.15
CA GLU A 452 -28.48 6.97 -12.74
C GLU A 452 -29.61 5.95 -12.51
N ASP A 453 -29.35 4.96 -11.66
CA ASP A 453 -30.36 4.07 -11.10
C ASP A 453 -29.88 3.61 -9.73
N SER A 454 -30.58 3.99 -8.65
CA SER A 454 -30.22 3.56 -7.29
C SER A 454 -30.49 2.08 -7.02
N THR A 455 -31.20 1.39 -7.92
CA THR A 455 -31.56 -0.03 -7.79
C THR A 455 -30.65 -0.96 -8.57
N CYS A 456 -29.88 -0.42 -9.53
CA CYS A 456 -29.07 -1.18 -10.48
C CYS A 456 -27.71 -0.52 -10.70
N ASP A 457 -26.64 -1.33 -10.79
CA ASP A 457 -25.27 -0.84 -11.05
C ASP A 457 -24.62 -1.60 -12.22
N ASN A 458 -25.38 -1.78 -13.29
CA ASN A 458 -25.05 -2.66 -14.42
C ASN A 458 -24.40 -1.95 -15.62
N TRP A 459 -24.03 -0.68 -15.48
CA TRP A 459 -23.35 0.11 -16.51
C TRP A 459 -21.85 0.15 -16.25
N GLY A 460 -21.03 0.18 -17.30
CA GLY A 460 -19.59 0.36 -17.16
C GLY A 460 -18.75 -0.39 -18.21
N THR A 461 -17.45 -0.43 -17.93
CA THR A 461 -16.47 -1.22 -18.69
C THR A 461 -16.15 -2.47 -17.90
N PHE A 462 -16.56 -3.62 -18.44
CA PHE A 462 -16.47 -4.91 -17.78
C PHE A 462 -15.45 -5.82 -18.47
N CYS A 463 -14.94 -6.79 -17.71
CA CYS A 463 -14.18 -7.90 -18.24
C CYS A 463 -14.73 -9.20 -17.66
N TYR A 464 -15.25 -10.05 -18.53
CA TYR A 464 -15.72 -11.38 -18.22
C TYR A 464 -14.55 -12.37 -18.26
N LEU A 465 -14.58 -13.34 -17.36
CA LEU A 465 -13.65 -14.45 -17.28
C LEU A 465 -14.47 -15.73 -17.41
N ARG A 466 -14.17 -16.57 -18.39
CA ARG A 466 -14.84 -17.85 -18.61
C ARG A 466 -13.81 -18.96 -18.64
N ASP A 467 -14.00 -19.96 -17.80
CA ASP A 467 -13.22 -21.19 -17.88
C ASP A 467 -13.73 -22.04 -19.04
N VAL A 468 -12.86 -22.33 -20.00
CA VAL A 468 -13.22 -23.04 -21.23
C VAL A 468 -13.64 -24.48 -20.94
N GLU A 469 -13.03 -25.13 -19.96
CA GLU A 469 -13.29 -26.54 -19.66
C GLU A 469 -14.61 -26.73 -18.92
N SER A 470 -14.87 -25.91 -17.89
CA SER A 470 -16.09 -26.01 -17.07
C SER A 470 -17.28 -25.25 -17.66
N GLY A 471 -17.03 -24.25 -18.50
CA GLY A 471 -18.06 -23.34 -19.02
C GLY A 471 -18.56 -22.32 -18.01
N GLU A 472 -18.08 -22.35 -16.76
CA GLU A 472 -18.41 -21.35 -15.74
C GLU A 472 -17.76 -20.01 -16.08
N PHE A 473 -18.49 -18.92 -15.82
CA PHE A 473 -18.00 -17.57 -16.05
C PHE A 473 -18.35 -16.63 -14.90
N TRP A 474 -17.46 -15.67 -14.68
CA TRP A 474 -17.60 -14.57 -13.74
C TRP A 474 -17.00 -13.29 -14.35
N SER A 475 -16.82 -12.24 -13.55
CA SER A 475 -16.24 -10.97 -13.99
C SER A 475 -15.12 -10.53 -13.05
N THR A 476 -14.26 -9.61 -13.47
CA THR A 476 -13.11 -9.16 -12.67
C THR A 476 -13.48 -8.41 -11.39
N ALA A 477 -14.69 -7.85 -11.34
CA ALA A 477 -15.36 -7.32 -10.15
C ALA A 477 -16.73 -8.01 -10.01
N TYR A 478 -17.66 -7.54 -9.18
CA TYR A 478 -18.96 -8.21 -9.00
C TYR A 478 -19.92 -8.05 -10.20
N GLN A 479 -19.98 -6.84 -10.75
CA GLN A 479 -20.73 -6.52 -11.96
C GLN A 479 -19.92 -6.93 -13.19
N PRO A 480 -20.60 -7.39 -14.26
CA PRO A 480 -22.04 -7.42 -14.43
C PRO A 480 -22.67 -8.80 -14.16
N THR A 481 -21.86 -9.82 -13.84
CA THR A 481 -22.33 -11.22 -13.73
C THR A 481 -23.10 -11.52 -12.46
N LEU A 482 -22.98 -10.68 -11.42
CA LEU A 482 -23.63 -10.85 -10.11
C LEU A 482 -23.24 -12.17 -9.41
N LYS A 483 -22.16 -12.80 -9.84
CA LYS A 483 -21.66 -14.08 -9.30
C LYS A 483 -20.90 -13.83 -7.99
N PRO A 484 -21.32 -14.46 -6.87
CA PRO A 484 -20.61 -14.32 -5.60
C PRO A 484 -19.23 -14.99 -5.69
N SER A 485 -18.22 -14.37 -5.09
CA SER A 485 -16.87 -14.94 -4.96
C SER A 485 -16.61 -15.48 -3.57
N LYS A 486 -15.56 -16.30 -3.42
CA LYS A 486 -15.10 -16.80 -2.12
C LYS A 486 -14.51 -15.68 -1.26
N THR A 487 -13.75 -14.80 -1.90
CA THR A 487 -13.19 -13.58 -1.32
C THR A 487 -13.51 -12.41 -2.25
N TYR A 488 -13.87 -11.27 -1.67
CA TYR A 488 -14.11 -10.03 -2.41
C TYR A 488 -13.57 -8.87 -1.57
N GLU A 489 -12.65 -8.12 -2.13
CA GLU A 489 -12.07 -6.94 -1.50
C GLU A 489 -11.95 -5.84 -2.54
N VAL A 490 -12.33 -4.63 -2.14
CA VAL A 490 -12.19 -3.42 -2.95
C VAL A 490 -11.44 -2.39 -2.15
N ILE A 491 -10.42 -1.82 -2.75
CA ILE A 491 -9.55 -0.84 -2.14
C ILE A 491 -9.64 0.44 -2.97
N PHE A 492 -10.19 1.49 -2.35
CA PHE A 492 -10.25 2.81 -2.95
C PHE A 492 -9.22 3.73 -2.30
N SER A 493 -8.20 4.05 -3.09
CA SER A 493 -7.12 4.98 -2.76
C SER A 493 -7.16 6.19 -3.69
N GLU A 494 -6.53 7.29 -3.30
CA GLU A 494 -6.49 8.46 -4.18
C GLU A 494 -5.66 8.17 -5.43
N GLY A 495 -6.34 8.19 -6.59
CA GLY A 495 -5.75 7.92 -7.89
C GLY A 495 -5.85 6.48 -8.39
N ARG A 496 -6.35 5.53 -7.57
CA ARG A 496 -6.45 4.12 -7.95
C ARG A 496 -7.59 3.37 -7.26
N ALA A 497 -8.35 2.59 -8.04
CA ALA A 497 -9.25 1.56 -7.54
C ALA A 497 -8.65 0.17 -7.74
N GLU A 498 -8.75 -0.69 -6.73
CA GLU A 498 -8.33 -2.09 -6.81
C GLU A 498 -9.47 -3.04 -6.44
N PHE A 499 -9.59 -4.14 -7.17
CA PHE A 499 -10.53 -5.23 -6.91
C PHE A 499 -9.73 -6.52 -6.77
N ARG A 500 -9.97 -7.26 -5.69
CA ARG A 500 -9.39 -8.59 -5.46
C ARG A 500 -10.50 -9.58 -5.24
N ARG A 501 -10.50 -10.64 -6.03
CA ARG A 501 -11.47 -11.73 -5.90
C ARG A 501 -10.84 -13.08 -6.20
N ARG A 502 -11.43 -14.14 -5.64
CA ARG A 502 -11.04 -15.53 -5.90
C ARG A 502 -12.24 -16.38 -6.23
N ASP A 503 -12.20 -17.03 -7.39
CA ASP A 503 -13.29 -17.80 -7.97
C ASP A 503 -12.71 -19.04 -8.65
N HIS A 504 -13.25 -20.23 -8.35
CA HIS A 504 -12.82 -21.49 -8.99
C HIS A 504 -11.29 -21.72 -9.01
N GLU A 505 -10.61 -21.34 -7.92
CA GLU A 505 -9.15 -21.38 -7.75
C GLU A 505 -8.34 -20.46 -8.67
N ILE A 506 -9.01 -19.51 -9.35
CA ILE A 506 -8.38 -18.40 -10.05
C ILE A 506 -8.46 -17.17 -9.16
N GLU A 507 -7.30 -16.59 -8.84
CA GLU A 507 -7.22 -15.28 -8.19
C GLU A 507 -7.20 -14.19 -9.25
N THR A 508 -8.00 -13.15 -9.05
CA THR A 508 -8.11 -12.00 -9.95
C THR A 508 -7.82 -10.73 -9.17
N HIS A 509 -6.82 -9.98 -9.62
CA HIS A 509 -6.50 -8.64 -9.11
C HIS A 509 -6.64 -7.64 -10.27
N ALA A 510 -7.60 -6.73 -10.15
CA ALA A 510 -7.86 -5.70 -11.15
C ALA A 510 -7.59 -4.31 -10.58
N GLU A 511 -6.76 -3.52 -11.27
CA GLU A 511 -6.43 -2.14 -10.89
C GLU A 511 -6.93 -1.17 -11.97
N ILE A 512 -7.48 -0.03 -11.58
CA ILE A 512 -8.02 1.00 -12.49
C ILE A 512 -7.39 2.35 -12.17
N VAL A 513 -6.81 2.98 -13.17
CA VAL A 513 -6.17 4.31 -13.10
C VAL A 513 -6.49 5.16 -14.33
N VAL A 514 -6.41 6.48 -14.17
CA VAL A 514 -6.48 7.46 -15.28
C VAL A 514 -5.10 8.07 -15.48
N SER A 515 -4.62 8.12 -16.73
CA SER A 515 -3.30 8.67 -17.03
C SER A 515 -3.26 10.18 -16.81
N PRO A 516 -2.29 10.72 -16.03
CA PRO A 516 -2.12 12.16 -15.92
C PRO A 516 -1.62 12.84 -17.20
N GLU A 517 -0.95 12.07 -18.08
CA GLU A 517 -0.34 12.61 -19.31
C GLU A 517 -1.30 12.56 -20.50
N ASP A 518 -2.13 11.52 -20.60
CA ASP A 518 -2.97 11.24 -21.76
C ASP A 518 -4.43 10.97 -21.36
N ASP A 519 -5.37 11.24 -22.25
CA ASP A 519 -6.81 11.10 -21.99
C ASP A 519 -7.28 9.65 -22.14
N ILE A 520 -6.78 8.80 -21.23
CA ILE A 520 -7.00 7.36 -21.20
C ILE A 520 -7.33 6.86 -19.79
N GLU A 521 -8.10 5.77 -19.72
CA GLU A 521 -8.14 4.87 -18.58
C GLU A 521 -7.38 3.57 -18.89
N LEU A 522 -6.69 3.06 -17.87
CA LEU A 522 -6.01 1.78 -17.94
C LEU A 522 -6.55 0.89 -16.82
N ARG A 523 -7.09 -0.27 -17.21
CA ARG A 523 -7.55 -1.33 -16.31
C ARG A 523 -6.61 -2.54 -16.45
N ARG A 524 -5.78 -2.78 -15.44
CA ARG A 524 -4.85 -3.91 -15.42
C ARG A 524 -5.47 -5.08 -14.69
N ILE A 525 -5.53 -6.24 -15.32
CA ILE A 525 -6.10 -7.46 -14.77
C ILE A 525 -4.99 -8.48 -14.66
N ARG A 526 -4.67 -8.90 -13.45
CA ARG A 526 -3.79 -10.03 -13.17
C ARG A 526 -4.64 -11.25 -12.82
N LEU A 527 -4.42 -12.35 -13.52
CA LEU A 527 -5.02 -13.64 -13.22
C LEU A 527 -3.92 -14.58 -12.76
N THR A 528 -4.14 -15.27 -11.64
CA THR A 528 -3.22 -16.28 -11.11
C THR A 528 -3.96 -17.60 -10.99
N ASN A 529 -3.41 -18.65 -11.58
CA ASN A 529 -3.95 -20.00 -11.43
C ASN A 529 -3.45 -20.62 -10.12
N CYS A 530 -4.31 -20.74 -9.13
CA CYS A 530 -3.99 -21.37 -7.85
C CYS A 530 -4.39 -22.86 -7.79
N SER A 531 -4.82 -23.48 -8.90
CA SER A 531 -5.12 -24.91 -8.98
C SER A 531 -3.88 -25.72 -9.36
N GLY A 532 -3.91 -27.03 -9.07
CA GLY A 532 -2.84 -27.98 -9.45
C GLY A 532 -2.90 -28.45 -10.91
N THR A 533 -3.74 -27.84 -11.74
CA THR A 533 -4.00 -28.21 -13.14
C THR A 533 -3.91 -26.99 -14.04
N THR A 534 -3.48 -27.17 -15.28
CA THR A 534 -3.52 -26.14 -16.32
C THR A 534 -4.98 -25.69 -16.54
N ARG A 535 -5.20 -24.39 -16.74
CA ARG A 535 -6.54 -23.81 -16.97
C ARG A 535 -6.52 -22.89 -18.17
N THR A 536 -7.55 -22.99 -19.02
CA THR A 536 -7.75 -22.07 -20.16
C THR A 536 -8.88 -21.10 -19.84
N ILE A 537 -8.58 -19.81 -19.81
CA ILE A 537 -9.54 -18.75 -19.46
C ILE A 537 -9.75 -17.83 -20.67
N ASP A 538 -11.00 -17.68 -21.10
CA ASP A 538 -11.40 -16.64 -22.05
C ASP A 538 -11.63 -15.32 -21.31
N LEU A 539 -10.81 -14.31 -21.59
CA LEU A 539 -11.07 -12.93 -21.17
C LEU A 539 -11.88 -12.24 -22.25
N THR A 540 -13.05 -11.69 -21.91
CA THR A 540 -13.89 -10.94 -22.86
C THR A 540 -14.22 -9.56 -22.27
N SER A 541 -13.71 -8.48 -22.87
CA SER A 541 -14.06 -7.12 -22.46
C SER A 541 -15.44 -6.70 -22.98
N TYR A 542 -16.06 -5.71 -22.34
CA TYR A 542 -17.32 -5.14 -22.80
C TYR A 542 -17.46 -3.69 -22.34
N ALA A 543 -17.79 -2.78 -23.26
CA ALA A 543 -18.29 -1.45 -22.94
C ALA A 543 -19.25 -0.95 -24.03
N GLU A 544 -20.25 -0.16 -23.63
CA GLU A 544 -21.19 0.48 -24.55
C GLU A 544 -20.71 1.88 -24.92
N VAL A 545 -20.32 2.09 -26.17
CA VAL A 545 -19.70 3.34 -26.64
C VAL A 545 -20.75 4.37 -27.08
N VAL A 546 -20.55 5.65 -26.71
CA VAL A 546 -21.54 6.72 -26.94
C VAL A 546 -20.97 7.89 -27.76
N LEU A 547 -19.92 8.55 -27.25
CA LEU A 547 -19.24 9.72 -27.82
C LEU A 547 -20.13 10.96 -28.00
N ALA A 548 -21.14 11.14 -27.15
CA ALA A 548 -22.09 12.26 -27.20
C ALA A 548 -22.37 12.81 -25.79
N LEU A 549 -23.04 13.96 -25.69
CA LEU A 549 -23.52 14.49 -24.42
C LEU A 549 -24.50 13.48 -23.76
N PRO A 550 -24.37 13.19 -22.45
CA PRO A 550 -25.21 12.21 -21.76
C PRO A 550 -26.72 12.44 -21.96
N ALA A 551 -27.17 13.70 -21.88
CA ALA A 551 -28.58 14.04 -22.07
C ALA A 551 -29.09 13.74 -23.48
N ALA A 552 -28.24 13.87 -24.50
CA ALA A 552 -28.61 13.57 -25.89
C ALA A 552 -28.74 12.05 -26.12
N ASP A 553 -27.87 11.24 -25.51
CA ASP A 553 -28.00 9.77 -25.55
C ASP A 553 -29.25 9.29 -24.81
N ALA A 554 -29.58 9.90 -23.66
CA ALA A 554 -30.75 9.53 -22.86
C ALA A 554 -32.08 9.80 -23.58
N LEU A 555 -32.19 10.90 -24.35
CA LEU A 555 -33.43 11.28 -25.04
C LEU A 555 -33.78 10.35 -26.21
N HIS A 556 -32.79 9.99 -27.05
CA HIS A 556 -33.01 9.20 -28.27
C HIS A 556 -31.88 8.19 -28.53
N PRO A 557 -31.72 7.15 -27.69
CA PRO A 557 -30.59 6.22 -27.77
C PRO A 557 -30.56 5.46 -29.11
N ALA A 558 -31.69 4.92 -29.55
CA ALA A 558 -31.78 4.16 -30.80
C ALA A 558 -31.36 4.99 -32.03
N PHE A 559 -31.68 6.28 -32.05
CA PHE A 559 -31.27 7.18 -33.12
C PHE A 559 -29.80 7.62 -32.96
N SER A 560 -29.37 7.92 -31.73
CA SER A 560 -27.99 8.33 -31.43
C SER A 560 -26.96 7.27 -31.83
N ASN A 561 -27.28 6.00 -31.61
CA ASN A 561 -26.42 4.85 -31.91
C ASN A 561 -26.10 4.72 -33.41
N LEU A 562 -27.03 5.08 -34.31
CA LEU A 562 -26.83 5.00 -35.78
C LEU A 562 -25.67 5.88 -36.30
N PHE A 563 -25.26 6.87 -35.51
CA PHE A 563 -24.17 7.76 -35.87
C PHE A 563 -22.80 7.23 -35.46
N VAL A 564 -22.72 6.25 -34.56
CA VAL A 564 -21.45 5.67 -34.14
C VAL A 564 -20.97 4.69 -35.21
N GLN A 565 -19.66 4.70 -35.47
CA GLN A 565 -19.00 3.79 -36.38
C GLN A 565 -17.82 3.14 -35.68
N THR A 566 -17.67 1.83 -35.84
CA THR A 566 -16.58 1.04 -35.27
C THR A 566 -15.62 0.56 -36.37
N GLU A 567 -14.33 0.49 -36.06
CA GLU A 567 -13.29 -0.02 -36.96
C GLU A 567 -12.36 -0.96 -36.17
N ILE A 568 -12.15 -2.18 -36.63
CA ILE A 568 -11.28 -3.17 -35.96
C ILE A 568 -9.88 -3.11 -36.57
N ILE A 569 -8.89 -2.79 -35.73
CA ILE A 569 -7.46 -2.77 -36.08
C ILE A 569 -6.81 -4.05 -35.53
N ARG A 570 -6.92 -5.15 -36.29
CA ARG A 570 -6.46 -6.49 -35.86
C ARG A 570 -4.97 -6.54 -35.50
N GLU A 571 -4.13 -5.86 -36.29
CA GLU A 571 -2.67 -5.80 -36.06
C GLU A 571 -2.31 -5.17 -34.72
N ARG A 572 -3.20 -4.31 -34.19
CA ARG A 572 -2.98 -3.57 -32.93
C ARG A 572 -3.89 -4.02 -31.79
N GLN A 573 -4.64 -5.10 -31.99
CA GLN A 573 -5.58 -5.64 -31.00
C GLN A 573 -6.54 -4.58 -30.43
N ALA A 574 -7.04 -3.70 -31.30
CA ALA A 574 -7.81 -2.53 -30.89
C ALA A 574 -9.07 -2.32 -31.74
N ILE A 575 -10.09 -1.72 -31.12
CA ILE A 575 -11.29 -1.22 -31.79
C ILE A 575 -11.28 0.31 -31.70
N LEU A 576 -11.37 0.98 -32.85
CA LEU A 576 -11.61 2.42 -32.92
C LEU A 576 -13.11 2.69 -33.04
N SER A 577 -13.54 3.82 -32.49
CA SER A 577 -14.93 4.27 -32.56
C SER A 577 -14.98 5.77 -32.80
N THR A 578 -15.87 6.21 -33.68
CA THR A 578 -16.12 7.64 -33.90
C THR A 578 -17.60 7.88 -34.20
N ARG A 579 -18.01 9.15 -34.27
CA ARG A 579 -19.35 9.53 -34.72
C ARG A 579 -19.27 10.14 -36.12
N ARG A 580 -20.23 9.78 -36.95
CA ARG A 580 -20.43 10.43 -38.24
C ARG A 580 -20.98 11.84 -38.01
N GLY A 581 -20.24 12.84 -38.48
CA GLY A 581 -20.69 14.24 -38.44
C GLY A 581 -22.03 14.41 -39.15
N ARG A 582 -22.89 15.28 -38.61
CA ARG A 582 -24.18 15.67 -39.19
C ARG A 582 -24.02 16.79 -40.22
N SER A 583 -22.85 17.43 -40.24
CA SER A 583 -22.44 18.47 -41.20
C SER A 583 -20.97 18.30 -41.57
N GLN A 584 -20.51 18.93 -42.65
CA GLN A 584 -19.12 18.84 -43.10
C GLN A 584 -18.12 19.50 -42.14
N ASP A 585 -18.57 20.44 -41.30
CA ASP A 585 -17.73 21.16 -40.35
C ASP A 585 -17.68 20.50 -38.95
N GLU A 586 -18.52 19.50 -38.70
CA GLU A 586 -18.59 18.80 -37.41
C GLU A 586 -17.46 17.77 -37.28
N HIS A 587 -16.47 18.10 -36.45
CA HIS A 587 -15.35 17.21 -36.15
C HIS A 587 -15.65 16.38 -34.90
N ALA A 588 -15.97 15.09 -35.10
CA ALA A 588 -16.18 14.16 -34.00
C ALA A 588 -14.84 13.60 -33.48
N PRO A 589 -14.67 13.45 -32.15
CA PRO A 589 -13.51 12.78 -31.60
C PRO A 589 -13.51 11.29 -31.94
N TRP A 590 -12.35 10.67 -31.75
CA TRP A 590 -12.14 9.24 -31.91
C TRP A 590 -11.86 8.63 -30.54
N ALA A 591 -12.49 7.51 -30.24
CA ALA A 591 -12.16 6.68 -29.08
C ALA A 591 -11.51 5.37 -29.54
N PHE A 592 -10.75 4.76 -28.64
CA PHE A 592 -10.17 3.45 -28.86
C PHE A 592 -10.37 2.56 -27.63
N HIS A 593 -10.45 1.26 -27.87
CA HIS A 593 -10.43 0.22 -26.85
C HIS A 593 -9.39 -0.83 -27.27
N LEU A 594 -8.37 -1.01 -26.45
CA LEU A 594 -7.21 -1.88 -26.66
C LEU A 594 -7.17 -2.94 -25.57
N MET A 595 -6.85 -4.18 -25.95
CA MET A 595 -6.49 -5.24 -25.02
C MET A 595 -5.07 -5.69 -25.33
N ALA A 596 -4.15 -5.47 -24.38
CA ALA A 596 -2.76 -5.90 -24.49
C ALA A 596 -2.47 -6.99 -23.46
N VAL A 597 -2.20 -8.22 -23.94
CA VAL A 597 -1.88 -9.37 -23.09
C VAL A 597 -0.38 -9.47 -22.89
N ARG A 598 0.06 -9.53 -21.63
CA ARG A 598 1.46 -9.67 -21.24
C ARG A 598 1.75 -11.14 -20.94
N GLY A 599 2.38 -11.82 -21.88
CA GLY A 599 2.72 -13.25 -21.79
C GLY A 599 2.31 -14.02 -23.04
N PRO A 600 2.59 -15.32 -23.10
CA PRO A 600 2.08 -16.17 -24.17
C PRO A 600 0.55 -16.24 -24.08
N HIS A 601 -0.15 -15.90 -25.16
CA HIS A 601 -1.58 -16.16 -25.30
C HIS A 601 -1.79 -17.25 -26.35
N SER A 602 -2.77 -18.12 -26.12
CA SER A 602 -3.04 -19.28 -26.96
C SER A 602 -4.39 -19.13 -27.65
N GLY A 603 -4.40 -18.55 -28.84
CA GLY A 603 -5.59 -18.49 -29.69
C GLY A 603 -5.74 -17.20 -30.47
N GLU A 604 -6.74 -17.16 -31.34
CA GLU A 604 -7.07 -16.00 -32.16
C GLU A 604 -7.92 -15.01 -31.35
N ILE A 605 -7.50 -13.75 -31.32
CA ILE A 605 -8.28 -12.68 -30.70
C ILE A 605 -9.46 -12.34 -31.61
N SER A 606 -10.65 -12.31 -31.03
CA SER A 606 -11.89 -12.01 -31.75
C SER A 606 -12.59 -10.78 -31.16
N TYR A 607 -13.50 -10.19 -31.93
CA TYR A 607 -14.06 -8.88 -31.66
C TYR A 607 -15.58 -8.90 -31.84
N GLU A 608 -16.28 -8.17 -30.98
CA GLU A 608 -17.70 -7.87 -31.17
C GLU A 608 -17.93 -6.37 -31.07
N THR A 609 -18.73 -5.84 -31.99
CA THR A 609 -19.15 -4.44 -31.96
C THR A 609 -20.65 -4.25 -31.96
N ASP A 610 -21.46 -5.31 -32.12
CA ASP A 610 -22.92 -5.25 -32.05
C ASP A 610 -23.43 -5.82 -30.71
N ARG A 611 -24.13 -4.97 -29.93
CA ARG A 611 -24.70 -5.36 -28.63
C ARG A 611 -25.68 -6.52 -28.73
N LEU A 612 -26.46 -6.62 -29.80
CA LEU A 612 -27.43 -7.70 -29.99
C LEU A 612 -26.72 -9.03 -30.18
N GLN A 613 -25.59 -9.05 -30.89
CA GLN A 613 -24.75 -10.24 -31.08
C GLN A 613 -24.00 -10.62 -29.79
N PHE A 614 -23.65 -9.66 -28.95
CA PHE A 614 -23.00 -9.96 -27.68
C PHE A 614 -23.97 -10.48 -26.61
N ILE A 615 -25.03 -9.71 -26.32
CA ILE A 615 -25.96 -10.01 -25.24
C ILE A 615 -26.94 -11.10 -25.66
N GLY A 616 -27.47 -11.02 -26.88
CA GLY A 616 -28.55 -11.89 -27.35
C GLY A 616 -29.94 -11.39 -26.97
N ARG A 617 -30.93 -11.77 -27.77
CA ARG A 617 -32.32 -11.37 -27.54
C ARG A 617 -32.87 -11.99 -26.26
N GLY A 618 -33.53 -11.19 -25.42
CA GLY A 618 -34.14 -11.65 -24.16
C GLY A 618 -33.14 -11.89 -23.03
N ARG A 619 -31.87 -11.51 -23.20
CA ARG A 619 -30.79 -11.72 -22.24
C ARG A 619 -30.29 -10.39 -21.69
N THR A 620 -29.37 -10.46 -20.74
CA THR A 620 -28.80 -9.30 -20.05
C THR A 620 -27.28 -9.45 -19.92
N LEU A 621 -26.61 -8.40 -19.47
CA LEU A 621 -25.17 -8.43 -19.16
C LEU A 621 -24.79 -9.42 -18.07
N ALA A 622 -25.74 -9.90 -17.26
CA ALA A 622 -25.50 -10.93 -16.26
C ALA A 622 -25.31 -12.32 -16.87
N ALA A 623 -25.91 -12.59 -18.03
CA ALA A 623 -25.79 -13.85 -18.75
C ALA A 623 -25.86 -13.63 -20.28
N PRO A 624 -24.85 -12.98 -20.88
CA PRO A 624 -24.84 -12.67 -22.32
C PRO A 624 -24.59 -13.93 -23.17
N GLN A 625 -25.17 -14.00 -24.37
CA GLN A 625 -25.02 -15.16 -25.26
C GLN A 625 -23.59 -15.39 -25.73
N ALA A 626 -22.78 -14.34 -25.81
CA ALA A 626 -21.37 -14.46 -26.18
C ALA A 626 -20.61 -15.43 -25.26
N LEU A 627 -21.04 -15.62 -24.00
CA LEU A 627 -20.36 -16.48 -23.03
C LEU A 627 -20.85 -17.93 -23.02
N ASP A 628 -21.84 -18.30 -23.84
CA ASP A 628 -22.32 -19.68 -23.92
C ASP A 628 -21.30 -20.61 -24.60
N HIS A 629 -20.53 -20.07 -25.54
CA HIS A 629 -19.60 -20.82 -26.38
C HIS A 629 -18.21 -20.17 -26.41
N SER A 630 -17.15 -20.99 -26.42
CA SER A 630 -15.73 -20.59 -26.54
C SER A 630 -15.31 -20.24 -27.97
N GLY A 631 -16.27 -19.97 -28.88
CA GLY A 631 -16.00 -19.64 -30.27
C GLY A 631 -15.55 -18.18 -30.47
N PRO A 632 -15.05 -17.86 -31.68
CA PRO A 632 -14.76 -16.48 -32.04
C PRO A 632 -16.04 -15.64 -32.06
N LEU A 633 -15.92 -14.38 -31.65
CA LEU A 633 -16.95 -13.36 -31.82
C LEU A 633 -17.16 -13.01 -33.31
N SER A 634 -18.29 -12.39 -33.66
CA SER A 634 -18.73 -12.23 -35.06
C SER A 634 -17.79 -11.40 -35.94
N GLY A 635 -16.99 -10.50 -35.35
CA GLY A 635 -16.11 -9.59 -36.07
C GLY A 635 -16.84 -8.49 -36.85
N SER A 636 -18.10 -8.21 -36.49
CA SER A 636 -18.89 -7.11 -37.06
C SER A 636 -18.18 -5.76 -36.84
N GLN A 637 -18.21 -4.86 -37.83
CA GLN A 637 -17.65 -3.50 -37.73
C GLN A 637 -18.37 -2.53 -38.68
N GLY A 638 -18.19 -1.24 -38.46
CA GLY A 638 -18.81 -0.17 -39.24
C GLY A 638 -20.03 0.41 -38.53
N SER A 639 -21.12 0.63 -39.27
CA SER A 639 -22.37 1.17 -38.72
C SER A 639 -23.31 0.05 -38.27
N VAL A 640 -23.08 -0.45 -37.06
CA VAL A 640 -23.96 -1.39 -36.35
C VAL A 640 -25.14 -0.66 -35.69
N LEU A 641 -26.23 -1.35 -35.36
CA LEU A 641 -27.43 -0.74 -34.80
C LEU A 641 -27.25 -0.29 -33.34
N ASP A 642 -26.52 -1.05 -32.55
CA ASP A 642 -26.28 -0.79 -31.13
C ASP A 642 -24.79 -1.07 -30.81
N PRO A 643 -23.93 -0.05 -30.89
CA PRO A 643 -22.48 -0.20 -30.89
C PRO A 643 -21.93 -0.51 -29.49
N ILE A 644 -21.05 -1.50 -29.44
CA ILE A 644 -20.21 -1.83 -28.28
C ILE A 644 -18.75 -1.96 -28.70
N VAL A 645 -17.87 -2.07 -27.71
CA VAL A 645 -16.50 -2.52 -27.90
C VAL A 645 -16.27 -3.74 -27.02
N SER A 646 -15.93 -4.87 -27.63
CA SER A 646 -15.65 -6.12 -26.94
C SER A 646 -14.52 -6.85 -27.64
N ILE A 647 -13.48 -7.20 -26.89
CA ILE A 647 -12.33 -7.98 -27.35
C ILE A 647 -12.29 -9.26 -26.53
N ARG A 648 -12.16 -10.41 -27.19
CA ARG A 648 -11.98 -11.72 -26.56
C ARG A 648 -10.58 -12.23 -26.82
N CYS A 649 -9.87 -12.59 -25.75
CA CYS A 649 -8.58 -13.26 -25.81
C CYS A 649 -8.55 -14.50 -24.90
N PRO A 650 -8.28 -15.70 -25.44
CA PRO A 650 -7.98 -16.88 -24.65
C PRO A 650 -6.56 -16.83 -24.07
N VAL A 651 -6.41 -17.21 -22.80
CA VAL A 651 -5.10 -17.39 -22.13
C VAL A 651 -5.04 -18.77 -21.50
N VAL A 652 -3.88 -19.43 -21.62
CA VAL A 652 -3.57 -20.67 -20.91
C VAL A 652 -2.69 -20.33 -19.71
N LEU A 653 -3.05 -20.86 -18.56
CA LEU A 653 -2.36 -20.68 -17.29
C LEU A 653 -1.93 -22.04 -16.74
N GLU A 654 -0.63 -22.28 -16.67
CA GLU A 654 -0.09 -23.42 -15.95
C GLU A 654 -0.33 -23.30 -14.43
N PRO A 655 -0.23 -24.39 -13.65
CA PRO A 655 -0.32 -24.31 -12.19
C PRO A 655 0.64 -23.25 -11.62
N GLU A 656 0.12 -22.38 -10.76
CA GLU A 656 0.83 -21.23 -10.14
C GLU A 656 1.28 -20.12 -11.11
N GLU A 657 0.95 -20.21 -12.40
CA GLU A 657 1.27 -19.17 -13.38
C GLU A 657 0.35 -17.94 -13.23
N SER A 658 0.89 -16.76 -13.53
CA SER A 658 0.13 -15.52 -13.59
C SER A 658 0.28 -14.83 -14.94
N VAL A 659 -0.83 -14.37 -15.51
CA VAL A 659 -0.85 -13.51 -16.70
C VAL A 659 -1.37 -12.14 -16.33
N THR A 660 -0.89 -11.10 -17.03
CA THR A 660 -1.39 -9.73 -16.87
C THR A 660 -1.97 -9.23 -18.18
N VAL A 661 -3.18 -8.67 -18.15
CA VAL A 661 -3.87 -8.11 -19.30
C VAL A 661 -4.18 -6.65 -19.01
N ASP A 662 -3.71 -5.75 -19.87
CA ASP A 662 -4.03 -4.33 -19.80
C ASP A 662 -5.18 -4.03 -20.78
N LEU A 663 -6.32 -3.57 -20.25
CA LEU A 663 -7.41 -2.99 -21.01
C LEU A 663 -7.27 -1.47 -21.00
N VAL A 664 -7.04 -0.88 -22.16
CA VAL A 664 -6.83 0.57 -22.30
C VAL A 664 -7.98 1.14 -23.11
N SER A 665 -8.75 2.05 -22.52
CA SER A 665 -9.77 2.81 -23.23
C SER A 665 -9.38 4.28 -23.23
N GLY A 666 -9.48 4.94 -24.37
CA GLY A 666 -9.05 6.33 -24.48
C GLY A 666 -9.73 7.07 -25.61
N ILE A 667 -9.48 8.36 -25.67
CA ILE A 667 -10.08 9.25 -26.65
C ILE A 667 -9.09 10.32 -27.10
N GLY A 668 -9.23 10.74 -28.35
CA GLY A 668 -8.41 11.78 -28.95
C GLY A 668 -9.20 12.56 -30.00
N GLU A 669 -8.71 13.76 -30.33
CA GLU A 669 -9.36 14.63 -31.32
C GLU A 669 -9.31 14.07 -32.75
N THR A 670 -8.33 13.20 -33.04
CA THR A 670 -8.11 12.64 -34.37
C THR A 670 -7.86 11.13 -34.31
N ARG A 671 -8.13 10.45 -35.43
CA ARG A 671 -7.82 9.03 -35.62
C ARG A 671 -6.33 8.75 -35.40
N ASP A 672 -5.46 9.59 -35.95
CA ASP A 672 -3.99 9.41 -35.84
C ASP A 672 -3.49 9.55 -34.40
N LEU A 673 -4.08 10.46 -33.61
CA LEU A 673 -3.75 10.57 -32.19
C LEU A 673 -4.14 9.29 -31.44
N CYS A 674 -5.33 8.74 -31.69
CA CYS A 674 -5.75 7.49 -31.07
C CYS A 674 -4.84 6.33 -31.45
N LEU A 675 -4.45 6.24 -32.71
CA LEU A 675 -3.50 5.22 -33.18
C LEU A 675 -2.13 5.33 -32.50
N ARG A 676 -1.61 6.56 -32.31
CA ARG A 676 -0.37 6.78 -31.54
C ARG A 676 -0.52 6.37 -30.08
N LEU A 677 -1.67 6.64 -29.45
CA LEU A 677 -1.93 6.21 -28.06
C LEU A 677 -2.03 4.69 -27.96
N VAL A 678 -2.66 4.03 -28.93
CA VAL A 678 -2.69 2.56 -29.03
C VAL A 678 -1.26 2.02 -29.11
N ASP A 679 -0.41 2.57 -29.99
CA ASP A 679 0.99 2.13 -30.13
C ASP A 679 1.79 2.40 -28.84
N LYS A 680 1.59 3.56 -28.22
CA LYS A 680 2.25 3.97 -26.96
C LYS A 680 1.95 2.97 -25.83
N TYR A 681 0.70 2.54 -25.69
CA TYR A 681 0.25 1.73 -24.56
C TYR A 681 0.30 0.22 -24.80
N GLN A 682 0.71 -0.23 -25.99
CA GLN A 682 1.20 -1.60 -26.17
C GLN A 682 2.57 -1.83 -25.49
N ASP A 683 3.37 -0.78 -25.30
CA ASP A 683 4.64 -0.89 -24.56
C ASP A 683 4.39 -1.04 -23.05
N ARG A 684 4.85 -2.17 -22.52
CA ARG A 684 4.78 -2.52 -21.09
C ARG A 684 5.30 -1.40 -20.17
N ARG A 685 6.44 -0.80 -20.49
CA ARG A 685 7.10 0.20 -19.62
C ARG A 685 6.27 1.47 -19.52
N LEU A 686 5.65 1.88 -20.63
CA LEU A 686 4.80 3.07 -20.68
C LEU A 686 3.47 2.83 -19.95
N ALA A 687 2.88 1.65 -20.08
CA ALA A 687 1.71 1.24 -19.31
C ALA A 687 2.01 1.16 -17.80
N ASP A 688 3.18 0.66 -17.39
CA ASP A 688 3.59 0.60 -15.97
C ASP A 688 3.75 2.01 -15.36
N ARG A 689 4.33 2.95 -16.11
CA ARG A 689 4.53 4.34 -15.69
C ARG A 689 3.22 5.08 -15.35
N VAL A 690 2.09 4.70 -15.97
CA VAL A 690 0.78 5.30 -15.69
C VAL A 690 0.40 5.19 -14.21
N PHE A 691 0.67 4.03 -13.59
CA PHE A 691 0.32 3.78 -12.19
C PHE A 691 1.12 4.67 -11.23
N GLU A 692 2.43 4.80 -11.46
CA GLU A 692 3.33 5.65 -10.65
C GLU A 692 2.95 7.13 -10.75
N LEU A 693 2.64 7.59 -11.98
CA LEU A 693 2.24 8.96 -12.23
C LEU A 693 0.86 9.28 -11.64
N ALA A 694 -0.12 8.38 -11.75
CA ALA A 694 -1.47 8.58 -11.23
C ALA A 694 -1.47 8.83 -9.72
N TRP A 695 -0.65 8.08 -8.97
CA TRP A 695 -0.44 8.28 -7.54
C TRP A 695 0.15 9.68 -7.25
N THR A 696 1.25 10.01 -7.92
CA THR A 696 1.96 11.29 -7.73
C THR A 696 1.06 12.49 -8.04
N HIS A 697 0.33 12.43 -9.15
CA HIS A 697 -0.61 13.46 -9.57
C HIS A 697 -1.72 13.67 -8.53
N SER A 698 -2.27 12.59 -7.97
CA SER A 698 -3.36 12.67 -6.99
C SER A 698 -2.92 13.37 -5.70
N GLN A 699 -1.69 13.11 -5.24
CA GLN A 699 -1.10 13.79 -4.09
C GLN A 699 -0.86 15.30 -4.35
N VAL A 700 -0.53 15.69 -5.58
CA VAL A 700 -0.40 17.11 -5.96
C VAL A 700 -1.75 17.81 -5.94
N VAL A 701 -2.80 17.17 -6.49
CA VAL A 701 -4.16 17.72 -6.49
C VAL A 701 -4.69 17.95 -5.08
N LEU A 702 -4.49 17.00 -4.16
CA LEU A 702 -4.89 17.16 -2.75
C LEU A 702 -4.21 18.36 -2.08
N ARG A 703 -2.90 18.55 -2.33
CA ARG A 703 -2.15 19.70 -1.82
C ARG A 703 -2.66 21.03 -2.38
N GLN A 704 -3.03 21.09 -3.65
CA GLN A 704 -3.60 22.29 -4.27
C GLN A 704 -4.95 22.69 -3.64
N LEU A 705 -5.75 21.71 -3.24
CA LEU A 705 -7.04 21.92 -2.58
C LEU A 705 -6.93 22.20 -1.07
N ASN A 706 -5.72 22.10 -0.49
CA ASN A 706 -5.50 22.07 0.95
C ASN A 706 -6.37 21.00 1.65
N THR A 707 -6.46 19.82 1.04
CA THR A 707 -7.33 18.71 1.45
C THR A 707 -6.47 17.51 1.84
N THR A 708 -6.84 16.81 2.91
CA THR A 708 -6.16 15.57 3.32
C THR A 708 -6.73 14.36 2.57
N GLU A 709 -6.03 13.21 2.59
CA GLU A 709 -6.60 11.99 2.00
C GLU A 709 -7.87 11.53 2.74
N ALA A 710 -7.95 11.74 4.05
CA ALA A 710 -9.17 11.45 4.82
C ALA A 710 -10.36 12.31 4.38
N ASP A 711 -10.14 13.60 4.11
CA ASP A 711 -11.16 14.50 3.56
C ASP A 711 -11.60 14.04 2.17
N ALA A 712 -10.66 13.66 1.31
CA ALA A 712 -10.96 13.18 -0.04
C ALA A 712 -11.83 11.91 -0.03
N GLN A 713 -11.58 10.99 0.90
CA GLN A 713 -12.42 9.82 1.12
C GLN A 713 -13.83 10.17 1.63
N LEU A 714 -13.97 11.22 2.45
CA LEU A 714 -15.29 11.75 2.84
C LEU A 714 -16.02 12.37 1.65
N TYR A 715 -15.32 13.15 0.83
CA TYR A 715 -15.88 13.78 -0.37
C TYR A 715 -16.30 12.74 -1.41
N GLY A 716 -15.54 11.64 -1.55
CA GLY A 716 -15.88 10.50 -2.39
C GLY A 716 -17.13 9.75 -1.92
N ARG A 717 -17.30 9.56 -0.60
CA ARG A 717 -18.54 8.99 -0.04
C ARG A 717 -19.74 9.89 -0.31
N LEU A 718 -19.56 11.20 -0.17
CA LEU A 718 -20.62 12.17 -0.46
C LEU A 718 -20.97 12.18 -1.97
N ALA A 719 -19.97 12.08 -2.85
CA ALA A 719 -20.18 11.94 -4.30
C ALA A 719 -21.06 10.74 -4.64
N GLY A 720 -20.89 9.61 -3.94
CA GLY A 720 -21.76 8.43 -4.09
C GLY A 720 -23.23 8.74 -3.83
N SER A 721 -23.52 9.54 -2.80
CA SER A 721 -24.89 9.97 -2.47
C SER A 721 -25.45 11.07 -3.39
N ILE A 722 -24.57 11.79 -4.09
CA ILE A 722 -24.96 12.77 -5.12
C ILE A 722 -25.34 12.03 -6.41
N LEU A 723 -24.52 11.06 -6.81
CA LEU A 723 -24.70 10.27 -8.04
C LEU A 723 -25.84 9.25 -7.91
N TYR A 724 -25.92 8.55 -6.78
CA TYR A 724 -26.99 7.61 -6.46
C TYR A 724 -27.86 8.21 -5.37
N ALA A 725 -29.12 8.51 -5.70
CA ALA A 725 -30.06 9.16 -4.80
C ALA A 725 -30.14 8.45 -3.43
N ASN A 726 -29.60 9.08 -2.39
CA ASN A 726 -29.60 8.54 -1.03
C ASN A 726 -30.72 9.15 -0.19
N ALA A 727 -31.73 8.35 0.18
CA ALA A 727 -32.86 8.83 0.97
C ALA A 727 -32.48 9.41 2.34
N SER A 728 -31.36 8.96 2.93
CA SER A 728 -30.93 9.40 4.28
C SER A 728 -30.33 10.81 4.32
N LEU A 729 -29.85 11.32 3.18
CA LEU A 729 -29.31 12.68 3.04
C LEU A 729 -30.28 13.63 2.32
N ARG A 730 -31.43 13.15 1.87
CA ARG A 730 -32.49 13.98 1.27
C ARG A 730 -33.46 14.51 2.32
N ALA A 731 -34.32 15.43 1.91
CA ALA A 731 -35.43 15.88 2.73
C ALA A 731 -36.37 14.72 3.10
N GLU A 732 -36.96 14.79 4.29
CA GLU A 732 -37.92 13.80 4.77
C GLU A 732 -39.16 13.73 3.86
N ALA A 733 -39.82 12.56 3.82
CA ALA A 733 -41.01 12.34 2.98
C ALA A 733 -42.14 13.36 3.23
N ALA A 734 -42.26 13.87 4.47
CA ALA A 734 -43.22 14.92 4.83
C ALA A 734 -42.92 16.29 4.17
N VAL A 735 -41.65 16.57 3.87
CA VAL A 735 -41.21 17.78 3.15
C VAL A 735 -41.38 17.57 1.65
N LEU A 736 -40.95 16.42 1.13
CA LEU A 736 -41.10 16.05 -0.29
C LEU A 736 -42.56 16.10 -0.74
N SER A 737 -43.48 15.56 0.06
CA SER A 737 -44.92 15.52 -0.25
C SER A 737 -45.62 16.89 -0.20
N LYS A 738 -44.98 17.91 0.40
CA LYS A 738 -45.52 19.28 0.47
C LYS A 738 -45.11 20.16 -0.71
N ASN A 739 -44.09 19.78 -1.49
CA ASN A 739 -43.70 20.58 -2.65
C ASN A 739 -44.83 20.61 -3.70
N ARG A 740 -45.09 21.80 -4.24
CA ARG A 740 -46.05 22.06 -5.33
C ARG A 740 -45.44 22.84 -6.50
N ARG A 741 -44.17 23.25 -6.39
CA ARG A 741 -43.44 24.01 -7.42
C ARG A 741 -42.60 23.08 -8.29
N GLY A 742 -42.41 23.46 -9.55
CA GLY A 742 -41.50 22.79 -10.49
C GLY A 742 -40.11 23.44 -10.54
N GLN A 743 -39.23 22.91 -11.39
CA GLN A 743 -37.85 23.37 -11.57
C GLN A 743 -37.74 24.88 -11.81
N SER A 744 -38.68 25.47 -12.57
CA SER A 744 -38.69 26.92 -12.86
C SER A 744 -38.78 27.82 -11.62
N GLY A 745 -39.20 27.30 -10.47
CA GLY A 745 -39.17 28.03 -9.20
C GLY A 745 -37.74 28.32 -8.69
N LEU A 746 -36.72 27.60 -9.18
CA LEU A 746 -35.32 27.80 -8.82
C LEU A 746 -34.67 28.99 -9.54
N TRP A 747 -35.18 29.35 -10.73
CA TRP A 747 -34.57 30.36 -11.59
C TRP A 747 -34.58 31.77 -10.98
N GLY A 748 -35.56 32.07 -10.12
CA GLY A 748 -35.58 33.32 -9.34
C GLY A 748 -34.39 33.48 -8.39
N TYR A 749 -33.65 32.39 -8.15
CA TYR A 749 -32.43 32.35 -7.34
C TYR A 749 -31.18 32.06 -8.19
N ALA A 750 -31.26 32.20 -9.51
CA ALA A 750 -30.18 31.90 -10.47
C ALA A 750 -29.71 30.42 -10.48
N ILE A 751 -30.49 29.51 -9.90
CA ILE A 751 -30.20 28.07 -9.88
C ILE A 751 -30.97 27.41 -11.03
N SER A 752 -30.29 26.67 -11.92
CA SER A 752 -30.96 26.03 -13.07
C SER A 752 -31.81 24.83 -12.67
N GLY A 753 -31.25 23.96 -11.81
CA GLY A 753 -31.85 22.67 -11.43
C GLY A 753 -31.53 21.51 -12.37
N ASP A 754 -30.69 21.71 -13.38
CA ASP A 754 -30.24 20.65 -14.30
C ASP A 754 -29.12 19.78 -13.70
N LEU A 755 -28.36 20.35 -12.75
CA LEU A 755 -27.29 19.66 -12.03
C LEU A 755 -27.76 19.21 -10.65
N PRO A 756 -27.13 18.17 -10.07
CA PRO A 756 -27.38 17.79 -8.69
C PRO A 756 -27.15 18.97 -7.73
N ILE A 757 -28.11 19.21 -6.83
CA ILE A 757 -28.03 20.27 -5.83
C ILE A 757 -27.58 19.67 -4.49
N VAL A 758 -26.56 20.26 -3.88
CA VAL A 758 -26.14 20.00 -2.50
C VAL A 758 -26.49 21.23 -1.67
N LEU A 759 -27.32 21.05 -0.64
CA LEU A 759 -27.80 22.13 0.22
C LEU A 759 -27.08 22.10 1.57
N LEU A 760 -26.43 23.18 1.95
CA LEU A 760 -25.82 23.40 3.27
C LEU A 760 -26.64 24.45 4.03
N GLN A 761 -27.08 24.11 5.23
CA GLN A 761 -27.76 25.03 6.15
C GLN A 761 -26.82 25.40 7.28
N ILE A 762 -26.52 26.69 7.43
CA ILE A 762 -25.67 27.21 8.50
C ILE A 762 -26.31 28.44 9.15
N GLY A 763 -26.37 28.46 10.47
CA GLY A 763 -26.81 29.60 11.27
C GLY A 763 -25.86 29.94 12.42
N ASP A 764 -24.97 29.03 12.83
CA ASP A 764 -24.00 29.26 13.89
C ASP A 764 -22.58 29.50 13.33
N PRO A 765 -21.98 30.70 13.53
CA PRO A 765 -20.62 31.01 13.07
C PRO A 765 -19.54 30.10 13.65
N SER A 766 -19.77 29.43 14.77
CA SER A 766 -18.80 28.48 15.34
C SER A 766 -18.58 27.24 14.45
N ASN A 767 -19.52 26.95 13.55
CA ASN A 767 -19.47 25.80 12.64
C ASN A 767 -19.03 26.17 11.22
N ILE A 768 -18.37 27.33 11.04
CA ILE A 768 -17.89 27.81 9.73
C ILE A 768 -16.95 26.83 9.01
N ASP A 769 -16.31 25.95 9.78
CA ASP A 769 -15.47 24.87 9.26
C ASP A 769 -16.23 23.92 8.32
N LEU A 770 -17.54 23.72 8.52
CA LEU A 770 -18.39 22.93 7.63
C LEU A 770 -18.52 23.61 6.26
N VAL A 771 -18.63 24.94 6.21
CA VAL A 771 -18.64 25.69 4.95
C VAL A 771 -17.31 25.52 4.22
N ARG A 772 -16.19 25.65 4.95
CA ARG A 772 -14.84 25.42 4.38
C ARG A 772 -14.74 24.02 3.74
N GLN A 773 -15.16 22.98 4.46
CA GLN A 773 -15.14 21.61 3.94
C GLN A 773 -16.03 21.43 2.71
N MET A 774 -17.20 22.07 2.67
CA MET A 774 -18.11 21.97 1.53
C MET A 774 -17.61 22.71 0.29
N VAL A 775 -16.95 23.86 0.46
CA VAL A 775 -16.26 24.57 -0.64
C VAL A 775 -15.12 23.71 -1.19
N GLN A 776 -14.34 23.07 -0.32
CA GLN A 776 -13.28 22.13 -0.73
C GLN A 776 -13.84 20.89 -1.42
N ALA A 777 -14.93 20.32 -0.92
CA ALA A 777 -15.60 19.17 -1.53
C ALA A 777 -16.15 19.50 -2.93
N HIS A 778 -16.74 20.68 -3.11
CA HIS A 778 -17.22 21.16 -4.40
C HIS A 778 -16.08 21.29 -5.42
N ALA A 779 -14.96 21.90 -5.02
CA ALA A 779 -13.77 21.99 -5.86
C ALA A 779 -13.20 20.60 -6.22
N TYR A 780 -13.19 19.66 -5.26
CA TYR A 780 -12.79 18.28 -5.49
C TYR A 780 -13.67 17.59 -6.53
N TRP A 781 -15.00 17.64 -6.38
CA TRP A 781 -15.93 17.02 -7.34
C TRP A 781 -15.76 17.59 -8.74
N ARG A 782 -15.64 18.92 -8.85
CA ARG A 782 -15.44 19.61 -10.12
C ARG A 782 -14.16 19.14 -10.84
N LEU A 783 -13.03 19.06 -10.13
CA LEU A 783 -11.77 18.54 -10.68
C LEU A 783 -11.87 17.06 -11.09
N LYS A 784 -12.72 16.31 -10.40
CA LYS A 784 -12.99 14.89 -10.69
C LYS A 784 -14.11 14.69 -11.73
N GLY A 785 -14.63 15.76 -12.35
CA GLY A 785 -15.61 15.69 -13.44
C GLY A 785 -17.07 15.56 -12.99
N LEU A 786 -17.36 15.77 -11.70
CA LEU A 786 -18.70 15.79 -11.13
C LEU A 786 -19.14 17.24 -10.90
N ALA A 787 -20.01 17.74 -11.78
CA ALA A 787 -20.60 19.07 -11.67
C ALA A 787 -21.79 19.06 -10.70
N VAL A 788 -21.78 19.98 -9.72
CA VAL A 788 -22.77 20.07 -8.64
C VAL A 788 -23.08 21.54 -8.39
N ASP A 789 -24.33 21.86 -8.07
CA ASP A 789 -24.69 23.19 -7.55
C ASP A 789 -24.64 23.15 -6.00
N LEU A 790 -23.70 23.88 -5.39
CA LEU A 790 -23.61 24.02 -3.94
C LEU A 790 -24.42 25.22 -3.48
N VAL A 791 -25.54 24.98 -2.82
CA VAL A 791 -26.42 26.03 -2.27
C VAL A 791 -26.18 26.16 -0.77
N ILE A 792 -25.79 27.35 -0.31
CA ILE A 792 -25.55 27.64 1.11
C ILE A 792 -26.66 28.57 1.61
N TRP A 793 -27.47 28.05 2.53
CA TRP A 793 -28.44 28.83 3.28
C TRP A 793 -27.77 29.45 4.50
N ASN A 794 -27.73 30.78 4.51
CA ASN A 794 -27.40 31.55 5.70
C ASN A 794 -28.68 31.79 6.52
N GLU A 795 -28.76 31.15 7.69
CA GLU A 795 -29.85 31.27 8.68
C GLU A 795 -29.50 32.22 9.84
N ASP A 796 -28.40 32.99 9.75
CA ASP A 796 -28.04 33.98 10.79
C ASP A 796 -29.13 35.04 10.94
N HIS A 797 -29.63 35.21 12.16
CA HIS A 797 -30.67 36.19 12.49
C HIS A 797 -30.01 37.57 12.60
N ALA A 798 -30.35 38.46 11.67
CA ALA A 798 -29.74 39.76 11.47
C ALA A 798 -29.57 40.60 12.77
N GLY A 799 -28.38 40.54 13.37
CA GLY A 799 -27.79 41.63 14.13
C GLY A 799 -27.09 42.62 13.18
N TYR A 800 -26.78 43.83 13.65
CA TYR A 800 -26.17 44.94 12.89
C TYR A 800 -24.80 44.64 12.24
N ARG A 801 -24.28 43.40 12.32
CA ARG A 801 -23.04 42.95 11.68
C ARG A 801 -23.30 41.62 10.95
N GLN A 802 -23.21 41.62 9.62
CA GLN A 802 -23.32 40.44 8.76
C GLN A 802 -22.04 39.57 8.78
N VAL A 803 -21.52 39.26 9.99
CA VAL A 803 -20.21 38.61 10.16
C VAL A 803 -20.15 37.24 9.49
N LEU A 804 -21.21 36.44 9.62
CA LEU A 804 -21.25 35.09 9.03
C LEU A 804 -21.25 35.14 7.50
N HIS A 805 -22.00 36.07 6.92
CA HIS A 805 -22.06 36.24 5.47
C HIS A 805 -20.68 36.65 4.91
N ASP A 806 -20.01 37.61 5.54
CA ASP A 806 -18.68 38.06 5.12
C ASP A 806 -17.63 36.94 5.24
N GLN A 807 -17.72 36.09 6.27
CA GLN A 807 -16.86 34.93 6.45
C GLN A 807 -17.08 33.87 5.35
N ILE A 808 -18.33 33.57 5.00
CA ILE A 808 -18.67 32.65 3.90
C ILE A 808 -18.11 33.17 2.57
N MET A 809 -18.36 34.45 2.28
CA MET A 809 -17.85 35.08 1.05
C MET A 809 -16.32 35.13 1.02
N GLY A 810 -15.67 35.35 2.17
CA GLY A 810 -14.21 35.28 2.31
C GLY A 810 -13.64 33.90 2.01
N LEU A 811 -14.29 32.82 2.49
CA LEU A 811 -13.88 31.44 2.20
C LEU A 811 -14.03 31.09 0.71
N ILE A 812 -15.12 31.53 0.07
CA ILE A 812 -15.33 31.30 -1.37
C ILE A 812 -14.29 32.06 -2.19
N SER A 813 -14.02 33.32 -1.83
CA SER A 813 -13.06 34.18 -2.53
C SER A 813 -11.60 33.72 -2.36
N ALA A 814 -11.27 33.09 -1.23
CA ALA A 814 -9.95 32.51 -0.97
C ALA A 814 -9.75 31.13 -1.62
N GLY A 815 -10.82 30.47 -2.03
CA GLY A 815 -10.78 29.18 -2.70
C GLY A 815 -10.38 29.28 -4.17
N VAL A 816 -10.02 28.14 -4.77
CA VAL A 816 -9.68 28.01 -6.22
C VAL A 816 -10.87 28.40 -7.13
N GLU A 817 -12.08 28.54 -6.56
CA GLU A 817 -13.35 28.70 -7.27
C GLU A 817 -13.98 30.10 -7.19
N ALA A 818 -13.21 31.15 -6.87
CA ALA A 818 -13.72 32.52 -6.78
C ALA A 818 -14.53 33.00 -8.01
N ASN A 819 -14.31 32.41 -9.19
CA ASN A 819 -14.98 32.76 -10.45
C ASN A 819 -16.26 31.96 -10.76
N VAL A 820 -16.70 31.06 -9.87
CA VAL A 820 -17.84 30.13 -10.11
C VAL A 820 -19.07 30.46 -9.26
N MET A 821 -19.12 31.65 -8.63
CA MET A 821 -20.32 32.08 -7.91
C MET A 821 -21.48 32.36 -8.88
N ASP A 822 -22.69 31.97 -8.48
CA ASP A 822 -23.95 32.21 -9.20
C ASP A 822 -23.93 31.80 -10.69
N ARG A 823 -23.19 30.72 -10.99
CA ARG A 823 -23.12 30.08 -12.31
C ARG A 823 -23.52 28.61 -12.20
N PRO A 824 -24.05 27.99 -13.26
CA PRO A 824 -24.33 26.56 -13.28
C PRO A 824 -23.07 25.74 -12.91
N GLY A 825 -23.21 24.80 -11.97
CA GLY A 825 -22.13 24.00 -11.40
C GLY A 825 -21.27 24.78 -10.42
N GLY A 826 -21.88 25.72 -9.70
CA GLY A 826 -21.22 26.74 -8.88
C GLY A 826 -21.79 26.86 -7.48
N ILE A 827 -21.35 27.91 -6.78
CA ILE A 827 -21.73 28.15 -5.38
C ILE A 827 -22.77 29.28 -5.31
N PHE A 828 -23.88 29.03 -4.62
CA PHE A 828 -25.00 29.95 -4.46
C PHE A 828 -25.26 30.22 -2.98
N VAL A 829 -24.95 31.43 -2.51
CA VAL A 829 -25.20 31.83 -1.12
C VAL A 829 -26.53 32.59 -1.04
N ARG A 830 -27.49 32.12 -0.24
CA ARG A 830 -28.82 32.73 -0.10
C ARG A 830 -29.20 32.90 1.37
N THR A 831 -29.84 34.02 1.69
CA THR A 831 -30.35 34.31 3.03
C THR A 831 -31.73 33.67 3.20
N ALA A 832 -31.88 32.76 4.16
CA ALA A 832 -33.10 31.95 4.31
C ALA A 832 -34.35 32.78 4.61
N GLU A 833 -34.21 33.93 5.28
CA GLU A 833 -35.31 34.86 5.61
C GLU A 833 -35.92 35.56 4.39
N GLN A 834 -35.16 35.69 3.30
CA GLN A 834 -35.61 36.34 2.06
C GLN A 834 -36.35 35.37 1.12
N MET A 835 -36.48 34.10 1.51
CA MET A 835 -37.11 33.07 0.70
C MET A 835 -38.52 32.74 1.20
N SER A 836 -39.45 32.56 0.26
CA SER A 836 -40.79 32.08 0.59
C SER A 836 -40.72 30.66 1.18
N VAL A 837 -41.75 30.28 1.96
CA VAL A 837 -41.84 28.91 2.51
C VAL A 837 -41.90 27.88 1.37
N GLU A 838 -42.61 28.18 0.29
CA GLU A 838 -42.74 27.29 -0.87
C GLU A 838 -41.41 27.10 -1.60
N ASP A 839 -40.57 28.14 -1.69
CA ASP A 839 -39.25 28.06 -2.33
C ASP A 839 -38.24 27.29 -1.50
N ARG A 840 -38.31 27.41 -0.17
CA ARG A 840 -37.52 26.57 0.73
C ARG A 840 -37.89 25.09 0.60
N LEU A 841 -39.19 24.79 0.54
CA LEU A 841 -39.68 23.43 0.30
C LEU A 841 -39.21 22.89 -1.06
N LEU A 842 -39.26 23.72 -2.11
CA LEU A 842 -38.76 23.35 -3.43
C LEU A 842 -37.28 22.99 -3.39
N GLN A 843 -36.42 23.88 -2.89
CA GLN A 843 -34.97 23.66 -2.83
C GLN A 843 -34.58 22.44 -2.00
N GLN A 844 -35.21 22.24 -0.83
CA GLN A 844 -35.02 21.02 -0.03
C GLN A 844 -35.49 19.77 -0.76
N SER A 845 -36.58 19.85 -1.54
CA SER A 845 -37.10 18.69 -2.25
C SER A 845 -36.22 18.23 -3.42
N VAL A 846 -35.58 19.17 -4.12
CA VAL A 846 -34.71 18.88 -5.27
C VAL A 846 -33.27 18.57 -4.86
N ALA A 847 -32.84 19.00 -3.67
CA ALA A 847 -31.51 18.71 -3.16
C ALA A 847 -31.28 17.19 -3.03
N ARG A 848 -30.14 16.73 -3.54
CA ARG A 848 -29.66 15.34 -3.41
C ARG A 848 -29.08 15.08 -2.02
N VAL A 849 -28.46 16.10 -1.44
CA VAL A 849 -27.85 16.07 -0.12
C VAL A 849 -28.23 17.35 0.61
N ILE A 850 -28.66 17.22 1.86
CA ILE A 850 -28.93 18.32 2.79
C ILE A 850 -28.07 18.12 4.03
N LEU A 851 -27.16 19.06 4.27
CA LEU A 851 -26.29 19.11 5.44
C LEU A 851 -26.69 20.31 6.30
N THR A 852 -26.54 20.16 7.62
CA THR A 852 -26.85 21.23 8.58
C THR A 852 -25.81 21.28 9.68
N ASP A 853 -25.42 22.48 10.09
CA ASP A 853 -24.55 22.71 11.25
C ASP A 853 -25.09 22.12 12.56
N ARG A 854 -26.41 21.95 12.69
CA ARG A 854 -27.07 21.35 13.87
C ARG A 854 -26.81 19.85 14.03
N ARG A 855 -26.31 19.15 13.00
CA ARG A 855 -26.09 17.69 13.03
C ARG A 855 -24.64 17.28 13.27
N GLY A 856 -23.77 18.22 13.65
CA GLY A 856 -22.36 17.96 13.97
C GLY A 856 -21.46 18.06 12.73
N THR A 857 -20.28 17.44 12.80
CA THR A 857 -19.27 17.54 11.74
C THR A 857 -19.71 16.85 10.45
N LEU A 858 -19.06 17.15 9.33
CA LEU A 858 -19.31 16.46 8.05
C LEU A 858 -19.13 14.94 8.19
N ALA A 859 -18.08 14.51 8.88
CA ALA A 859 -17.79 13.10 9.12
C ALA A 859 -18.91 12.41 9.93
N ASP A 860 -19.47 13.08 10.94
CA ASP A 860 -20.60 12.55 11.73
C ASP A 860 -21.85 12.36 10.86
N GLN A 861 -22.16 13.34 10.02
CA GLN A 861 -23.34 13.32 9.15
C GLN A 861 -23.23 12.24 8.07
N ILE A 862 -22.01 11.99 7.56
CA ILE A 862 -21.73 10.91 6.61
C ILE A 862 -21.61 9.53 7.32
N THR A 863 -21.19 9.46 8.57
CA THR A 863 -21.04 8.16 9.27
C THR A 863 -22.35 7.66 9.88
N ARG A 864 -23.24 8.56 10.29
CA ARG A 864 -24.61 8.21 10.75
C ARG A 864 -25.46 7.50 9.69
N LEU A 865 -24.98 7.43 8.44
CA LEU A 865 -25.59 6.74 7.30
C LEU A 865 -25.76 5.22 7.48
N ALA A 866 -25.22 4.62 8.54
CA ALA A 866 -25.27 3.17 8.79
C ALA A 866 -26.44 2.68 9.66
N SER A 867 -27.49 3.49 9.92
CA SER A 867 -28.74 2.95 10.48
C SER A 867 -29.69 2.57 9.33
N PRO A 868 -29.82 1.28 8.98
CA PRO A 868 -30.74 0.88 7.92
C PRO A 868 -32.14 1.31 8.32
N ALA A 869 -32.80 2.07 7.44
CA ALA A 869 -34.25 2.12 7.44
C ALA A 869 -34.77 0.67 7.44
N ALA A 870 -35.81 0.40 8.23
CA ALA A 870 -36.36 -0.95 8.41
C ALA A 870 -36.42 -1.66 7.05
N PRO A 871 -35.89 -2.90 6.95
CA PRO A 871 -35.74 -3.56 5.66
C PRO A 871 -37.10 -3.59 4.98
N ALA A 872 -37.19 -2.93 3.82
CA ALA A 872 -38.31 -3.14 2.92
C ALA A 872 -38.38 -4.65 2.69
N TYR A 873 -39.49 -5.27 3.08
CA TYR A 873 -39.66 -6.71 2.92
C TYR A 873 -39.43 -7.03 1.45
N ARG A 874 -38.38 -7.82 1.15
CA ARG A 874 -38.19 -8.35 -0.20
C ARG A 874 -39.50 -9.01 -0.59
N PHE A 875 -40.09 -8.57 -1.69
CA PHE A 875 -41.26 -9.23 -2.24
C PHE A 875 -40.89 -10.70 -2.44
N LYS A 876 -41.43 -11.58 -1.59
CA LYS A 876 -41.30 -13.02 -1.81
C LYS A 876 -42.20 -13.31 -3.01
N PRO A 877 -41.66 -13.83 -4.13
CA PRO A 877 -42.49 -14.25 -5.24
C PRO A 877 -43.49 -15.29 -4.72
N THR A 878 -44.75 -14.91 -4.58
CA THR A 878 -45.81 -15.82 -4.14
C THR A 878 -46.34 -16.68 -5.27
N ARG A 879 -46.02 -16.29 -6.51
CA ARG A 879 -46.25 -17.07 -7.72
C ARG A 879 -44.93 -17.67 -8.17
N THR A 880 -44.83 -19.00 -8.14
CA THR A 880 -43.84 -19.70 -8.94
C THR A 880 -44.18 -19.47 -10.41
N HIS A 881 -43.30 -18.80 -11.14
CA HIS A 881 -43.40 -18.74 -12.59
C HIS A 881 -43.28 -20.18 -13.12
N ARG A 882 -44.41 -20.79 -13.45
CA ARG A 882 -44.41 -21.98 -14.30
C ARG A 882 -44.07 -21.46 -15.68
N ALA A 883 -42.93 -21.90 -16.24
CA ALA A 883 -42.73 -21.74 -17.67
C ALA A 883 -43.97 -22.35 -18.33
N ASP A 884 -44.70 -21.56 -19.12
CA ASP A 884 -45.77 -22.13 -19.92
C ASP A 884 -45.14 -23.27 -20.73
N PRO A 885 -45.75 -24.47 -20.75
CA PRO A 885 -45.23 -25.54 -21.59
C PRO A 885 -45.07 -24.96 -22.99
N SER A 886 -43.89 -25.16 -23.60
CA SER A 886 -43.62 -24.71 -24.95
C SER A 886 -44.71 -25.28 -25.85
N ALA A 887 -45.75 -24.49 -26.10
CA ALA A 887 -46.79 -24.86 -27.00
C ALA A 887 -46.13 -24.87 -28.37
N THR A 888 -46.00 -26.06 -28.96
CA THR A 888 -45.82 -26.18 -30.39
C THR A 888 -47.07 -25.60 -31.04
N ILE A 889 -47.05 -24.29 -31.26
CA ILE A 889 -48.05 -23.61 -32.07
C ILE A 889 -47.78 -24.09 -33.49
N GLU A 890 -48.65 -24.95 -34.01
CA GLU A 890 -48.55 -25.33 -35.41
C GLU A 890 -48.66 -24.08 -36.29
N PRO A 891 -47.79 -23.93 -37.30
CA PRO A 891 -47.83 -22.77 -38.17
C PRO A 891 -49.20 -22.72 -38.87
N ARG A 892 -49.88 -21.58 -38.73
CA ARG A 892 -51.17 -21.32 -39.38
C ARG A 892 -51.03 -21.48 -40.90
N THR A 893 -51.80 -22.41 -41.47
CA THR A 893 -51.78 -22.73 -42.91
C THR A 893 -52.70 -21.83 -43.73
N ASP A 894 -53.51 -21.00 -43.08
CA ASP A 894 -54.47 -20.06 -43.68
C ASP A 894 -53.87 -18.68 -44.02
N LEU A 895 -52.55 -18.54 -43.94
CA LEU A 895 -51.85 -17.27 -44.18
C LEU A 895 -51.45 -17.08 -45.64
N LEU A 896 -51.75 -15.90 -46.17
CA LEU A 896 -51.28 -15.44 -47.48
C LEU A 896 -49.84 -14.92 -47.37
N PHE A 897 -49.00 -15.21 -48.37
CA PHE A 897 -47.60 -14.78 -48.45
C PHE A 897 -46.75 -15.18 -47.22
N TYR A 898 -46.92 -16.41 -46.72
CA TYR A 898 -46.16 -16.91 -45.59
C TYR A 898 -44.64 -16.90 -45.87
N ASN A 899 -43.88 -16.19 -45.04
CA ASN A 899 -42.45 -15.95 -45.24
C ASN A 899 -41.55 -16.80 -44.32
N GLY A 900 -42.10 -17.85 -43.70
CA GLY A 900 -41.40 -18.68 -42.72
C GLY A 900 -41.59 -18.25 -41.27
N LEU A 901 -41.96 -16.99 -41.01
CA LEU A 901 -42.22 -16.44 -39.66
C LEU A 901 -43.66 -15.94 -39.48
N GLY A 902 -44.33 -15.59 -40.57
CA GLY A 902 -45.66 -15.01 -40.55
C GLY A 902 -46.18 -14.73 -41.96
N GLY A 903 -47.42 -14.25 -42.06
CA GLY A 903 -48.09 -13.91 -43.31
C GLY A 903 -49.39 -13.14 -43.05
N PHE A 904 -50.05 -12.66 -44.10
CA PHE A 904 -51.32 -11.94 -43.97
C PHE A 904 -52.48 -12.90 -43.72
N SER A 905 -53.49 -12.48 -42.96
CA SER A 905 -54.77 -13.17 -42.84
C SER A 905 -55.43 -13.35 -44.20
N SER A 906 -56.35 -14.31 -44.33
CA SER A 906 -57.06 -14.59 -45.59
C SER A 906 -57.88 -13.42 -46.13
N ASP A 907 -58.27 -12.47 -45.28
CA ASP A 907 -58.93 -11.21 -45.64
C ASP A 907 -57.95 -10.03 -45.87
N GLY A 908 -56.65 -10.25 -45.67
CA GLY A 908 -55.57 -9.28 -45.87
C GLY A 908 -55.50 -8.16 -44.82
N ARG A 909 -56.30 -8.21 -43.75
CA ARG A 909 -56.41 -7.11 -42.77
C ARG A 909 -55.40 -7.19 -41.62
N GLU A 910 -54.84 -8.35 -41.37
CA GLU A 910 -53.92 -8.58 -40.26
C GLU A 910 -52.63 -9.24 -40.77
N TYR A 911 -51.47 -8.82 -40.25
CA TYR A 911 -50.22 -9.56 -40.45
C TYR A 911 -49.96 -10.41 -39.21
N VAL A 912 -50.04 -11.72 -39.38
CA VAL A 912 -49.88 -12.71 -38.33
C VAL A 912 -48.44 -13.15 -38.26
N ILE A 913 -47.84 -13.06 -37.07
CA ILE A 913 -46.50 -13.58 -36.80
C ILE A 913 -46.63 -14.73 -35.80
N THR A 914 -46.00 -15.86 -36.13
CA THR A 914 -45.85 -16.99 -35.21
C THR A 914 -44.44 -16.92 -34.63
N THR A 915 -44.34 -16.68 -33.32
CA THR A 915 -43.05 -16.64 -32.60
C THR A 915 -43.02 -17.70 -31.51
N THR A 916 -41.87 -18.34 -31.33
CA THR A 916 -41.57 -19.24 -30.21
C THR A 916 -40.31 -18.77 -29.49
N ALA A 917 -39.88 -19.47 -28.44
CA ALA A 917 -38.59 -19.21 -27.79
C ALA A 917 -37.39 -19.42 -28.74
N GLU A 918 -37.53 -20.35 -29.69
CA GLU A 918 -36.49 -20.70 -30.69
C GLU A 918 -36.66 -19.91 -31.99
N GLN A 919 -37.87 -19.43 -32.28
CA GLN A 919 -38.22 -18.71 -33.50
C GLN A 919 -38.68 -17.29 -33.17
N VAL A 920 -37.72 -16.37 -33.13
CA VAL A 920 -37.94 -14.95 -32.86
C VAL A 920 -37.94 -14.12 -34.15
N THR A 921 -38.58 -12.95 -34.13
CA THR A 921 -38.52 -12.05 -35.30
C THR A 921 -37.07 -11.61 -35.59
N PRO A 922 -36.63 -11.50 -36.86
CA PRO A 922 -35.24 -11.19 -37.20
C PRO A 922 -34.81 -9.76 -36.81
N ALA A 923 -35.77 -8.85 -36.65
CA ALA A 923 -35.56 -7.50 -36.11
C ALA A 923 -36.72 -7.14 -35.16
N PRO A 924 -36.58 -6.08 -34.32
CA PRO A 924 -37.72 -5.49 -33.66
C PRO A 924 -38.66 -4.92 -34.74
N TRP A 925 -39.84 -5.51 -34.94
CA TRP A 925 -40.87 -5.01 -35.88
C TRP A 925 -41.52 -3.70 -35.41
N VAL A 926 -40.92 -3.01 -34.44
CA VAL A 926 -41.33 -1.67 -34.00
C VAL A 926 -41.30 -0.69 -35.17
N ASN A 927 -40.40 -0.86 -36.14
CA ASN A 927 -40.33 0.00 -37.33
C ASN A 927 -41.49 -0.18 -38.33
N VAL A 928 -42.22 -1.30 -38.28
CA VAL A 928 -43.39 -1.56 -39.13
C VAL A 928 -44.69 -1.21 -38.41
N LEU A 929 -44.75 -1.37 -37.09
CA LEU A 929 -45.94 -1.04 -36.27
C LEU A 929 -46.00 0.42 -35.82
N ALA A 930 -44.88 1.16 -35.87
CA ALA A 930 -44.80 2.56 -35.43
C ALA A 930 -44.81 3.59 -36.58
N ASN A 931 -45.03 3.16 -37.84
CA ASN A 931 -45.27 4.06 -38.97
C ASN A 931 -46.72 4.02 -39.41
#